data_AF-A0A0K1PST2-F1
#
_entry.id   AF-A0A0K1PST2-F1
#
_cell.length_a   1.000
_cell.length_b   1.000
_cell.length_c   1.000
_cell.angle_alpha   90.00
_cell.angle_beta   90.00
_cell.angle_gamma   90.00
#
_symmetry.space_group_name_H-M   'P 1'
#
loop_
_entity.id
_entity.type
_entity.pdbx_description
1 polymer ?
#
loop_
_entity_poly.entity_id
_entity_poly.type
_entity_poly.pdbx_seq_one_letter_code
_entity_poly.pdbx_strand_id
1 'polypeptide(L)'
;MNRFLPGMIAAVAALVALLPASCTTKEPEQTTYFDRTISPILTTSCVRTNTGAGCHVADPKGNALGNLDVATFAGVSKRRDLLLDYGPYGQPAMLVKNVDPFQVDVQSYDGKKVTITTDIKHAGGSILDPTGSAYQTLRRWIQNGATANNSGTPPTTVERLPCSTFTPARADFDLTKDPPNPDFGTFRDRVNPVLTGRNQSGDQKNGANCSAGNCHGTLANSLYLTCGDSPEQVRWNYLAAEEYLAQTAEQSELARRPLSPAQGGAYHEGGVIFSSPSDAGYVAISDWAHEHGPPKVTDNDPGFAFFSEKVQPMLVKKGCMMVQCHSASMFHDFRLHGGSGGSFSLSATRKNYELSLTQLAVESDDINASRMVRKNLYRPEVCSVAGCDKANGIAHRGGPLLEDFGNQTANGKLCDDAAYDYDNGDLDKIPAYCVMKEWLKRERDVFKLAPLSAVVYVKRPLGGIKRPQDYDVYAPGADLRSMAVTTSGGGALTAGADKSLTAGCGLNPSTADIRRPQVSYDGAKIAFAARGSASEPLAIYEMNADGSACAKIPEIANTPASQNGLLVHNFDPTYAPPDGSGQRIIFASTRGNLQNDSYDYQGPQRSPADPSKGNANLYVLEQNPQAVGQRRVRQMTFLLNMEREPSMMADGRVIFTAEKRAPQFYQLALRRINLDGGDYHPLYAQRGSIAYPEATSVVELADKDFAAIFRDPATPHGGGALGIFNRSIGLDFHSAQPSDYPVDPGVLDPSQPQSLDPQFFLHSLRFPDTGANAHPGQPTSGVYASPATLPNGQLLVSFGSAADPAAFGGDYDVWVMSPTTGAKTKLLGDAGSAEVDAVGVYARLARPVFVSTIDEPNGNVTMFTDRTEAQVNVLDMRVLSSLLFQNTPTGRIVDPEIKQVFVYEDMPPPADVDSFAKGGSNVVTDPFGQVYVRRRLLGAIPLEEDGSTKFQLPGGLPIVLKLPDTKLSRERNLPRIQREQMVFAPGEYAHQSFKAEFFDGLCGQCHGSISGHAIDTGLKPDFVTQASSTMSRDKPPFMMNKPPAERGPIEGPPTGN
;
A
#
# COMPACT_ATOMS: atom_id res chain seq x y z
N MET A 1 71.12 -50.07 -14.40
CA MET A 1 72.15 -50.90 -13.74
C MET A 1 71.90 -50.83 -12.24
N ASN A 2 71.14 -51.80 -11.72
CA ASN A 2 71.62 -52.92 -10.89
C ASN A 2 71.98 -52.46 -9.47
N ARG A 3 71.06 -52.58 -8.50
CA ARG A 3 70.69 -53.79 -7.71
C ARG A 3 71.83 -54.31 -6.82
N PHE A 4 71.58 -54.33 -5.51
CA PHE A 4 71.90 -55.38 -4.50
C PHE A 4 71.06 -55.04 -3.23
N LEU A 5 69.90 -55.67 -2.93
CA LEU A 5 69.61 -56.91 -2.15
C LEU A 5 70.22 -56.95 -0.72
N PRO A 6 69.70 -57.71 0.28
CA PRO A 6 68.30 -58.08 0.65
C PRO A 6 68.07 -58.20 2.20
N GLY A 7 66.83 -58.51 2.66
CA GLY A 7 66.62 -59.35 3.85
C GLY A 7 65.57 -58.92 4.90
N MET A 8 64.32 -59.37 4.76
CA MET A 8 63.56 -60.17 5.77
C MET A 8 62.08 -60.24 5.35
N ILE A 9 61.71 -61.41 4.83
CA ILE A 9 60.35 -61.88 4.57
C ILE A 9 60.02 -62.92 5.63
N ALA A 10 58.73 -62.99 6.00
CA ALA A 10 58.03 -64.03 6.77
C ALA A 10 57.88 -63.78 8.28
N ALA A 11 56.82 -63.04 8.67
CA ALA A 11 56.01 -63.31 9.88
C ALA A 11 54.84 -62.31 10.17
N VAL A 12 54.32 -61.53 9.21
CA VAL A 12 53.22 -60.56 9.51
C VAL A 12 51.98 -60.68 8.60
N ALA A 13 51.98 -61.57 7.60
CA ALA A 13 50.86 -61.70 6.66
C ALA A 13 49.64 -62.52 7.17
N ALA A 14 49.52 -62.80 8.47
CA ALA A 14 48.43 -63.64 9.01
C ALA A 14 47.77 -63.11 10.29
N LEU A 15 47.92 -61.82 10.63
CA LEU A 15 47.34 -61.26 11.87
C LEU A 15 46.80 -59.82 11.76
N VAL A 16 46.43 -59.37 10.55
CA VAL A 16 45.62 -58.14 10.33
C VAL A 16 44.25 -58.48 9.68
N ALA A 17 43.79 -59.72 9.85
CA ALA A 17 42.45 -60.17 9.46
C ALA A 17 41.48 -60.23 10.66
N LEU A 18 41.69 -59.38 11.68
CA LEU A 18 40.82 -59.21 12.86
C LEU A 18 40.72 -57.74 13.28
N LEU A 19 40.55 -56.83 12.32
CA LEU A 19 39.88 -55.55 12.62
C LEU A 19 38.39 -55.77 12.38
N PRO A 20 37.50 -55.39 13.32
CA PRO A 20 36.08 -55.55 13.14
C PRO A 20 35.69 -54.79 11.87
N ALA A 21 35.04 -55.49 10.94
CA ALA A 21 34.15 -54.83 10.02
C ALA A 21 33.14 -54.07 10.90
N SER A 22 33.40 -52.80 11.14
CA SER A 22 32.36 -51.88 11.55
C SER A 22 31.36 -51.89 10.40
N CYS A 23 30.40 -52.80 10.48
CA CYS A 23 29.12 -52.61 9.85
C CYS A 23 28.67 -51.22 10.32
N THR A 24 28.84 -50.21 9.49
CA THR A 24 27.91 -49.09 9.56
C THR A 24 26.58 -49.72 9.24
N THR A 25 25.82 -50.06 10.29
CA THR A 25 24.39 -50.16 10.15
C THR A 25 23.99 -48.86 9.46
N LYS A 26 23.64 -48.92 8.17
CA LYS A 26 22.78 -47.91 7.59
C LYS A 26 21.56 -47.95 8.47
N GLU A 27 21.48 -47.03 9.44
CA GLU A 27 20.22 -46.81 10.10
C GLU A 27 19.19 -46.60 8.98
N PRO A 28 18.05 -47.29 9.02
CA PRO A 28 17.01 -47.04 8.04
C PRO A 28 16.71 -45.54 8.07
N GLU A 29 16.70 -44.89 6.91
CA GLU A 29 16.27 -43.49 6.82
C GLU A 29 14.92 -43.38 7.53
N GLN A 30 14.89 -42.62 8.62
CA GLN A 30 13.66 -42.38 9.36
C GLN A 30 12.75 -41.55 8.45
N THR A 31 11.84 -42.22 7.75
CA THR A 31 10.81 -41.56 6.95
C THR A 31 9.71 -41.04 7.88
N THR A 32 9.15 -39.88 7.55
CA THR A 32 8.03 -39.29 8.30
C THR A 32 6.69 -39.82 7.80
N TYR A 33 5.58 -39.49 8.48
CA TYR A 33 4.24 -39.75 7.94
C TYR A 33 4.03 -39.01 6.62
N PHE A 34 4.53 -37.78 6.52
CA PHE A 34 4.49 -37.00 5.30
C PHE A 34 5.14 -37.74 4.13
N ASP A 35 6.36 -38.25 4.31
CA ASP A 35 7.11 -38.92 3.22
C ASP A 35 6.40 -40.18 2.72
N ARG A 36 5.80 -40.96 3.63
CA ARG A 36 5.16 -42.23 3.30
C ARG A 36 3.74 -42.08 2.76
N THR A 37 2.99 -41.07 3.20
CA THR A 37 1.54 -41.01 2.98
C THR A 37 1.10 -39.76 2.22
N ILE A 38 1.71 -38.60 2.49
CA ILE A 38 1.27 -37.32 1.92
C ILE A 38 2.04 -37.00 0.63
N SER A 39 3.37 -37.12 0.65
CA SER A 39 4.23 -36.83 -0.49
C SER A 39 3.85 -37.63 -1.76
N PRO A 40 3.51 -38.94 -1.71
CA PRO A 40 3.10 -39.68 -2.90
C PRO A 40 1.83 -39.11 -3.56
N ILE A 41 0.87 -38.64 -2.75
CA ILE A 41 -0.36 -38.00 -3.24
C ILE A 41 0.02 -36.70 -3.95
N LEU A 42 0.70 -35.79 -3.25
CA LEU A 42 1.06 -34.47 -3.78
C LEU A 42 2.00 -34.56 -4.99
N THR A 43 2.89 -35.55 -5.02
CA THR A 43 3.79 -35.77 -6.16
C THR A 43 3.01 -36.15 -7.41
N THR A 44 2.01 -37.01 -7.28
CA THR A 44 1.21 -37.53 -8.41
C THR A 44 0.10 -36.58 -8.84
N SER A 45 -0.40 -35.72 -7.94
CA SER A 45 -1.46 -34.77 -8.26
C SER A 45 -0.94 -33.37 -8.60
N CYS A 46 0.02 -32.85 -7.83
CA CYS A 46 0.37 -31.42 -7.83
C CYS A 46 1.80 -31.14 -8.35
N VAL A 47 2.75 -32.06 -8.15
CA VAL A 47 4.11 -31.93 -8.70
C VAL A 47 4.12 -32.37 -10.15
N ARG A 48 3.60 -33.56 -10.47
CA ARG A 48 3.52 -34.10 -11.83
C ARG A 48 2.06 -34.21 -12.19
N THR A 49 1.54 -33.25 -12.94
CA THR A 49 0.15 -33.34 -13.41
C THR A 49 0.01 -34.47 -14.44
N ASN A 50 -1.23 -34.91 -14.69
CA ASN A 50 -1.56 -35.92 -15.72
C ASN A 50 -1.16 -35.50 -17.15
N THR A 51 -0.83 -34.22 -17.37
CA THR A 51 -0.29 -33.68 -18.63
C THR A 51 1.25 -33.71 -18.70
N GLY A 52 1.92 -34.15 -17.63
CA GLY A 52 3.38 -34.17 -17.52
C GLY A 52 4.01 -32.82 -17.13
N ALA A 53 3.22 -31.76 -16.94
CA ALA A 53 3.70 -30.45 -16.53
C ALA A 53 4.01 -30.43 -15.02
N GLY A 54 5.18 -29.89 -14.68
CA GLY A 54 5.58 -29.58 -13.30
C GLY A 54 4.93 -28.30 -12.80
N CYS A 55 4.09 -28.35 -11.76
CA CYS A 55 3.42 -27.13 -11.23
C CYS A 55 4.02 -26.64 -9.91
N HIS A 56 3.94 -27.43 -8.84
CA HIS A 56 4.32 -27.00 -7.49
C HIS A 56 5.61 -27.69 -7.00
N VAL A 57 6.69 -27.50 -7.73
CA VAL A 57 8.04 -27.94 -7.36
C VAL A 57 9.01 -26.80 -7.56
N ALA A 58 9.83 -26.54 -6.54
CA ALA A 58 10.84 -25.51 -6.62
C ALA A 58 12.03 -25.93 -7.48
N ASP A 59 12.52 -25.00 -8.30
CA ASP A 59 13.86 -25.10 -8.87
C ASP A 59 14.93 -24.89 -7.76
N PRO A 60 16.23 -25.07 -8.04
CA PRO A 60 17.29 -24.84 -7.05
C PRO A 60 17.33 -23.42 -6.45
N LYS A 61 16.68 -22.43 -7.09
CA LYS A 61 16.59 -21.03 -6.65
C LYS A 61 15.33 -20.78 -5.82
N GLY A 62 14.52 -21.80 -5.60
CA GLY A 62 13.26 -21.66 -4.88
C GLY A 62 12.14 -21.03 -5.72
N ASN A 63 12.21 -21.02 -7.04
CA ASN A 63 11.10 -20.57 -7.88
C ASN A 63 10.12 -21.73 -8.12
N ALA A 64 8.84 -21.50 -7.85
CA ALA A 64 7.77 -22.46 -8.11
C ALA A 64 6.47 -21.73 -8.49
N LEU A 65 5.62 -22.33 -9.34
CA LEU A 65 4.32 -21.73 -9.65
C LEU A 65 3.47 -21.59 -8.39
N GLY A 66 2.80 -20.45 -8.26
CA GLY A 66 2.01 -20.12 -7.07
C GLY A 66 2.82 -19.83 -5.81
N ASN A 67 4.15 -19.76 -5.93
CA ASN A 67 5.09 -19.68 -4.81
C ASN A 67 4.88 -20.81 -3.79
N LEU A 68 4.82 -22.04 -4.29
CA LEU A 68 4.48 -23.23 -3.53
C LEU A 68 5.29 -24.43 -4.03
N ASP A 69 6.02 -25.05 -3.10
CA ASP A 69 6.67 -26.34 -3.30
C ASP A 69 5.98 -27.39 -2.44
N VAL A 70 5.41 -28.42 -3.07
CA VAL A 70 4.75 -29.54 -2.38
C VAL A 70 5.54 -30.84 -2.44
N ALA A 71 6.76 -30.82 -3.00
CA ALA A 71 7.60 -32.01 -3.10
C ALA A 71 8.18 -32.44 -1.74
N THR A 72 8.28 -31.52 -0.77
CA THR A 72 8.85 -31.76 0.55
C THR A 72 7.97 -31.19 1.67
N PHE A 73 8.08 -31.75 2.88
CA PHE A 73 7.39 -31.21 4.05
C PHE A 73 7.80 -29.77 4.36
N ALA A 74 9.08 -29.46 4.17
CA ALA A 74 9.62 -28.11 4.37
C ALA A 74 8.99 -27.11 3.37
N GLY A 75 8.84 -27.49 2.10
CA GLY A 75 8.16 -26.68 1.08
C GLY A 75 6.71 -26.39 1.46
N VAL A 76 5.93 -27.41 1.83
CA VAL A 76 4.53 -27.24 2.26
C VAL A 76 4.43 -26.38 3.51
N SER A 77 5.38 -26.55 4.46
CA SER A 77 5.39 -25.79 5.71
C SER A 77 5.69 -24.31 5.55
N LYS A 78 6.22 -23.86 4.40
CA LYS A 78 6.36 -22.43 4.09
C LYS A 78 5.03 -21.77 3.73
N ARG A 79 3.99 -22.56 3.41
CA ARG A 79 2.66 -22.09 2.96
C ARG A 79 1.53 -22.63 3.84
N ARG A 80 1.68 -22.49 5.16
CA ARG A 80 0.67 -22.89 6.15
C ARG A 80 -0.66 -22.17 5.97
N ASP A 81 -0.65 -20.98 5.37
CA ASP A 81 -1.84 -20.24 4.95
C ASP A 81 -2.79 -21.08 4.09
N LEU A 82 -2.28 -21.93 3.20
CA LEU A 82 -3.10 -22.75 2.31
C LEU A 82 -3.81 -23.91 3.02
N LEU A 83 -3.40 -24.22 4.25
CA LEU A 83 -3.92 -25.33 5.05
C LEU A 83 -4.99 -24.88 6.05
N LEU A 84 -5.31 -23.58 6.11
CA LEU A 84 -6.30 -23.01 7.02
C LEU A 84 -7.71 -23.17 6.46
N ASP A 85 -8.63 -23.66 7.29
CA ASP A 85 -10.08 -23.63 7.01
C ASP A 85 -10.63 -22.22 7.27
N TYR A 86 -10.39 -21.33 6.32
CA TYR A 86 -10.73 -19.91 6.39
C TYR A 86 -11.95 -19.55 5.55
N GLY A 87 -12.82 -18.72 6.11
CA GLY A 87 -13.91 -18.06 5.41
C GLY A 87 -15.13 -18.97 5.17
N PRO A 88 -15.80 -18.86 4.02
CA PRO A 88 -17.11 -19.49 3.81
C PRO A 88 -17.05 -20.93 3.30
N TYR A 89 -15.87 -21.45 2.92
CA TYR A 89 -15.77 -22.68 2.12
C TYR A 89 -15.82 -23.98 2.94
N GLY A 90 -15.59 -23.93 4.27
CA GLY A 90 -15.60 -25.10 5.16
C GLY A 90 -14.52 -26.15 4.86
N GLN A 91 -13.48 -25.75 4.12
CA GLN A 91 -12.31 -26.55 3.82
C GLN A 91 -11.12 -25.64 3.44
N PRO A 92 -9.88 -26.11 3.67
CA PRO A 92 -8.67 -25.37 3.31
C PRO A 92 -8.55 -25.01 1.84
N ALA A 93 -7.92 -23.87 1.54
CA ALA A 93 -7.69 -23.39 0.18
C ALA A 93 -6.95 -24.39 -0.71
N MET A 94 -6.02 -25.18 -0.13
CA MET A 94 -5.34 -26.27 -0.84
C MET A 94 -6.30 -27.32 -1.39
N LEU A 95 -7.43 -27.57 -0.72
CA LEU A 95 -8.44 -28.52 -1.16
C LEU A 95 -9.46 -27.86 -2.09
N VAL A 96 -9.97 -26.68 -1.72
CA VAL A 96 -10.98 -25.94 -2.47
C VAL A 96 -10.55 -25.66 -3.91
N LYS A 97 -9.27 -25.35 -4.14
CA LYS A 97 -8.76 -25.05 -5.49
C LYS A 97 -8.52 -26.28 -6.38
N ASN A 98 -8.62 -27.50 -5.84
CA ASN A 98 -8.25 -28.72 -6.55
C ASN A 98 -9.44 -29.65 -6.81
N VAL A 99 -10.67 -29.21 -6.55
CA VAL A 99 -11.90 -30.00 -6.72
C VAL A 99 -12.86 -29.30 -7.68
N ASP A 100 -13.84 -30.06 -8.19
CA ASP A 100 -14.91 -29.49 -9.00
C ASP A 100 -15.75 -28.47 -8.21
N PRO A 101 -16.40 -27.52 -8.92
CA PRO A 101 -17.41 -26.63 -8.35
C PRO A 101 -18.37 -27.34 -7.39
N PHE A 102 -18.57 -26.77 -6.20
CA PHE A 102 -19.48 -27.30 -5.18
C PHE A 102 -20.36 -26.18 -4.62
N GLN A 103 -21.43 -26.57 -3.93
CA GLN A 103 -22.38 -25.62 -3.36
C GLN A 103 -21.87 -25.07 -2.02
N VAL A 104 -22.00 -23.76 -1.85
CA VAL A 104 -21.77 -23.04 -0.59
C VAL A 104 -23.02 -22.25 -0.27
N ASP A 105 -23.46 -22.36 0.98
CA ASP A 105 -24.52 -21.56 1.53
C ASP A 105 -23.95 -20.27 2.10
N VAL A 106 -24.32 -19.13 1.52
CA VAL A 106 -23.96 -17.80 2.02
C VAL A 106 -25.16 -17.23 2.75
N GLN A 107 -24.98 -16.90 4.02
CA GLN A 107 -26.02 -16.34 4.87
C GLN A 107 -25.60 -14.96 5.37
N SER A 108 -26.44 -13.96 5.14
CA SER A 108 -26.26 -12.59 5.63
C SER A 108 -26.70 -12.46 7.09
N TYR A 109 -26.33 -11.34 7.70
CA TYR A 109 -26.59 -11.00 9.10
C TYR A 109 -28.09 -10.99 9.47
N ASP A 110 -28.97 -10.76 8.50
CA ASP A 110 -30.44 -10.75 8.66
C ASP A 110 -31.08 -12.13 8.45
N GLY A 111 -30.26 -13.17 8.30
CA GLY A 111 -30.69 -14.55 8.14
C GLY A 111 -31.07 -14.94 6.71
N LYS A 112 -31.08 -14.02 5.75
CA LYS A 112 -31.29 -14.37 4.34
C LYS A 112 -30.17 -15.27 3.84
N LYS A 113 -30.56 -16.28 3.06
CA LYS A 113 -29.66 -17.34 2.60
C LYS A 113 -29.69 -17.42 1.09
N VAL A 114 -28.50 -17.48 0.50
CA VAL A 114 -28.28 -17.69 -0.93
C VAL A 114 -27.33 -18.87 -1.10
N THR A 115 -27.78 -19.91 -1.79
CA THR A 115 -26.91 -21.02 -2.19
C THR A 115 -26.27 -20.68 -3.52
N ILE A 116 -24.94 -20.71 -3.57
CA ILE A 116 -24.16 -20.49 -4.80
C ILE A 116 -23.33 -21.72 -5.13
N THR A 117 -23.01 -21.89 -6.41
CA THR A 117 -22.06 -22.89 -6.88
C THR A 117 -20.73 -22.21 -7.11
N THR A 118 -19.67 -22.63 -6.41
CA THR A 118 -18.34 -22.01 -6.51
C THR A 118 -17.80 -22.05 -7.93
N ASP A 119 -17.14 -20.98 -8.36
CA ASP A 119 -16.38 -20.89 -9.61
C ASP A 119 -14.98 -20.36 -9.28
N ILE A 120 -14.18 -21.23 -8.67
CA ILE A 120 -12.85 -20.91 -8.16
C ILE A 120 -11.83 -21.50 -9.14
N LYS A 121 -11.21 -20.62 -9.93
CA LYS A 121 -10.30 -21.04 -11.00
C LYS A 121 -8.95 -21.53 -10.44
N HIS A 122 -8.47 -22.63 -11.00
CA HIS A 122 -7.12 -23.16 -10.80
C HIS A 122 -6.51 -23.50 -12.16
N ALA A 123 -5.25 -23.11 -12.39
CA ALA A 123 -4.61 -23.25 -13.70
C ALA A 123 -4.46 -24.72 -14.14
N GLY A 124 -4.30 -25.64 -13.18
CA GLY A 124 -4.26 -27.08 -13.44
C GLY A 124 -5.64 -27.75 -13.52
N GLY A 125 -6.74 -26.99 -13.41
CA GLY A 125 -8.10 -27.54 -13.31
C GLY A 125 -8.36 -28.26 -11.99
N SER A 126 -9.44 -29.06 -11.97
CA SER A 126 -9.78 -29.98 -10.87
C SER A 126 -8.92 -31.23 -10.94
N ILE A 127 -8.13 -31.50 -9.91
CA ILE A 127 -7.13 -32.59 -9.92
C ILE A 127 -7.43 -33.65 -8.84
N LEU A 128 -8.24 -33.31 -7.83
CA LEU A 128 -8.63 -34.20 -6.74
C LEU A 128 -10.15 -34.48 -6.79
N ASP A 129 -10.50 -35.74 -6.54
CA ASP A 129 -11.89 -36.16 -6.31
C ASP A 129 -12.22 -36.07 -4.81
N PRO A 130 -13.21 -35.25 -4.38
CA PRO A 130 -13.62 -35.14 -2.98
C PRO A 130 -14.02 -36.48 -2.31
N THR A 131 -14.47 -37.45 -3.09
CA THR A 131 -14.87 -38.78 -2.59
C THR A 131 -13.71 -39.77 -2.55
N GLY A 132 -12.60 -39.45 -3.22
CA GLY A 132 -11.43 -40.30 -3.35
C GLY A 132 -10.54 -40.37 -2.09
N SER A 133 -9.77 -41.46 -1.99
CA SER A 133 -8.87 -41.71 -0.86
C SER A 133 -7.77 -40.66 -0.71
N ALA A 134 -7.26 -40.13 -1.82
CA ALA A 134 -6.23 -39.08 -1.84
C ALA A 134 -6.71 -37.81 -1.12
N TYR A 135 -7.87 -37.28 -1.53
CA TYR A 135 -8.47 -36.10 -0.92
C TYR A 135 -8.77 -36.31 0.56
N GLN A 136 -9.41 -37.43 0.93
CA GLN A 136 -9.77 -37.72 2.32
C GLN A 136 -8.53 -37.87 3.22
N THR A 137 -7.44 -38.42 2.69
CA THR A 137 -6.16 -38.53 3.42
C THR A 137 -5.55 -37.15 3.67
N LEU A 138 -5.49 -36.29 2.64
CA LEU A 138 -5.01 -34.91 2.79
C LEU A 138 -5.87 -34.12 3.78
N ARG A 139 -7.20 -34.21 3.66
CA ARG A 139 -8.15 -33.53 4.56
C ARG A 139 -7.91 -33.91 6.02
N ARG A 140 -7.81 -35.22 6.32
CA ARG A 140 -7.57 -35.70 7.68
C ARG A 140 -6.21 -35.26 8.22
N TRP A 141 -5.17 -35.29 7.40
CA TRP A 141 -3.84 -34.81 7.79
C TRP A 141 -3.85 -33.31 8.11
N ILE A 142 -4.54 -32.50 7.31
CA ILE A 142 -4.70 -31.05 7.57
C ILE A 142 -5.50 -30.80 8.86
N GLN A 143 -6.63 -31.48 9.02
CA GLN A 143 -7.46 -31.38 10.24
C GLN A 143 -6.71 -31.79 11.51
N ASN A 144 -5.70 -32.65 11.38
CA ASN A 144 -4.83 -33.10 12.48
C ASN A 144 -3.53 -32.26 12.60
N GLY A 145 -3.54 -31.01 12.13
CA GLY A 145 -2.46 -30.03 12.30
C GLY A 145 -1.36 -30.07 11.23
N ALA A 146 -1.47 -30.95 10.22
CA ALA A 146 -0.50 -31.08 9.12
C ALA A 146 0.97 -31.17 9.59
N THR A 147 1.26 -31.92 10.64
CA THR A 147 2.63 -32.12 11.13
C THR A 147 3.35 -33.22 10.35
N ALA A 148 4.68 -33.22 10.34
CA ALA A 148 5.49 -34.20 9.58
C ALA A 148 5.14 -35.65 9.96
N ASN A 149 4.85 -35.89 11.23
CA ASN A 149 4.54 -37.21 11.79
C ASN A 149 3.06 -37.39 12.15
N ASN A 150 2.18 -36.49 11.72
CA ASN A 150 0.74 -36.53 12.01
C ASN A 150 0.42 -36.64 13.52
N SER A 151 1.19 -35.91 14.33
CA SER A 151 1.16 -35.91 15.79
C SER A 151 0.04 -35.08 16.43
N GLY A 152 -0.84 -34.46 15.64
CA GLY A 152 -1.88 -33.54 16.12
C GLY A 152 -1.45 -32.07 16.14
N THR A 153 -2.41 -31.20 16.45
CA THR A 153 -2.21 -29.74 16.53
C THR A 153 -1.40 -29.37 17.78
N PRO A 154 -0.27 -28.65 17.65
CA PRO A 154 0.48 -28.16 18.80
C PRO A 154 -0.36 -27.20 19.66
N PRO A 155 -0.23 -27.20 20.99
CA PRO A 155 -0.85 -26.18 21.83
C PRO A 155 -0.27 -24.79 21.50
N THR A 156 -1.12 -23.82 21.22
CA THR A 156 -0.71 -22.41 21.05
C THR A 156 -0.94 -21.66 22.36
N THR A 157 0.14 -21.20 22.99
CA THR A 157 0.05 -20.25 24.12
C THR A 157 0.34 -18.87 23.56
N VAL A 158 -0.70 -18.10 23.26
CA VAL A 158 -0.56 -16.71 22.82
C VAL A 158 -0.46 -15.82 24.05
N GLU A 159 0.60 -15.02 24.14
CA GLU A 159 0.73 -13.98 25.17
C GLU A 159 -0.46 -13.02 25.08
N ARG A 160 -1.02 -12.59 26.21
CA ARG A 160 -2.13 -11.64 26.23
C ARG A 160 -1.71 -10.34 26.88
N LEU A 161 -1.69 -9.27 26.11
CA LEU A 161 -1.36 -7.93 26.59
C LEU A 161 -2.53 -7.30 27.36
N PRO A 162 -2.28 -6.27 28.20
CA PRO A 162 -3.34 -5.50 28.83
C PRO A 162 -4.38 -4.98 27.83
N CYS A 163 -5.64 -4.96 28.24
CA CYS A 163 -6.75 -4.42 27.45
C CYS A 163 -6.72 -2.89 27.37
N SER A 164 -7.47 -2.32 26.42
CA SER A 164 -7.68 -0.88 26.31
C SER A 164 -8.91 -0.43 27.13
N THR A 165 -8.79 0.71 27.81
CA THR A 165 -9.91 1.37 28.50
C THR A 165 -10.59 2.45 27.65
N PHE A 166 -10.05 2.74 26.46
CA PHE A 166 -10.62 3.75 25.56
C PHE A 166 -11.99 3.30 25.04
N THR A 167 -13.01 4.12 25.26
CA THR A 167 -14.38 3.85 24.79
C THR A 167 -14.71 4.78 23.62
N PRO A 168 -14.90 4.26 22.39
CA PRO A 168 -15.28 5.06 21.25
C PRO A 168 -16.68 5.63 21.41
N ALA A 169 -17.00 6.70 20.68
CA ALA A 169 -18.35 7.24 20.61
C ALA A 169 -19.05 6.79 19.31
N ARG A 170 -20.36 6.57 19.38
CA ARG A 170 -21.22 6.29 18.22
C ARG A 170 -22.48 7.14 18.30
N ALA A 171 -22.85 7.81 17.20
CA ALA A 171 -23.99 8.73 17.16
C ALA A 171 -25.33 8.00 17.33
N ASP A 172 -25.39 6.73 16.94
CA ASP A 172 -26.57 5.87 17.00
C ASP A 172 -26.68 5.05 18.29
N PHE A 173 -25.77 5.25 19.26
CA PHE A 173 -25.77 4.52 20.52
C PHE A 173 -25.38 5.39 21.72
N ASP A 174 -26.33 5.59 22.64
CA ASP A 174 -26.14 6.39 23.85
C ASP A 174 -25.43 5.59 24.95
N LEU A 175 -24.11 5.73 25.04
CA LEU A 175 -23.28 5.07 26.06
C LEU A 175 -23.61 5.50 27.51
N THR A 176 -24.41 6.54 27.71
CA THR A 176 -24.79 7.02 29.06
C THR A 176 -25.99 6.27 29.63
N LYS A 177 -26.68 5.47 28.82
CA LYS A 177 -27.87 4.72 29.22
C LYS A 177 -27.70 3.23 28.91
N ASP A 178 -28.25 2.39 29.79
CA ASP A 178 -28.32 0.97 29.52
C ASP A 178 -29.22 0.72 28.30
N PRO A 179 -28.86 -0.22 27.41
CA PRO A 179 -29.71 -0.65 26.31
C PRO A 179 -31.09 -1.08 26.83
N PRO A 180 -32.19 -0.76 26.13
CA PRO A 180 -33.53 -1.14 26.56
C PRO A 180 -33.82 -2.64 26.41
N ASN A 181 -32.89 -3.41 25.81
CA ASN A 181 -33.11 -4.81 25.53
C ASN A 181 -33.01 -5.66 26.82
N PRO A 182 -33.94 -6.61 27.04
CA PRO A 182 -33.95 -7.45 28.24
C PRO A 182 -32.66 -8.25 28.49
N ASP A 183 -31.95 -8.61 27.42
CA ASP A 183 -30.75 -9.47 27.46
C ASP A 183 -29.48 -8.72 27.91
N PHE A 184 -29.51 -7.38 28.02
CA PHE A 184 -28.34 -6.60 28.47
C PHE A 184 -27.86 -7.02 29.87
N GLY A 185 -28.80 -7.37 30.76
CA GLY A 185 -28.46 -7.91 32.08
C GLY A 185 -27.68 -9.22 31.98
N THR A 186 -28.14 -10.14 31.12
CA THR A 186 -27.44 -11.41 30.81
C THR A 186 -26.04 -11.14 30.26
N PHE A 187 -25.91 -10.20 29.30
CA PHE A 187 -24.62 -9.84 28.73
C PHE A 187 -23.66 -9.31 29.80
N ARG A 188 -24.08 -8.31 30.58
CA ARG A 188 -23.27 -7.67 31.62
C ARG A 188 -22.75 -8.69 32.62
N ASP A 189 -23.63 -9.59 33.08
CA ASP A 189 -23.35 -10.46 34.21
C ASP A 189 -22.69 -11.79 33.82
N ARG A 190 -22.91 -12.28 32.58
CA ARG A 190 -22.42 -13.60 32.12
C ARG A 190 -21.47 -13.55 30.92
N VAL A 191 -21.65 -12.63 29.98
CA VAL A 191 -20.87 -12.60 28.72
C VAL A 191 -19.67 -11.68 28.80
N ASN A 192 -19.84 -10.43 29.26
CA ASN A 192 -18.74 -9.48 29.39
C ASN A 192 -17.56 -10.01 30.24
N PRO A 193 -17.77 -10.75 31.35
CA PRO A 193 -16.67 -11.38 32.09
C PRO A 193 -15.89 -12.43 31.26
N VAL A 194 -16.55 -13.16 30.36
CA VAL A 194 -15.89 -14.10 29.44
C VAL A 194 -15.02 -13.35 28.44
N LEU A 195 -15.57 -12.31 27.81
CA LEU A 195 -14.87 -11.48 26.81
C LEU A 195 -13.65 -10.75 27.41
N THR A 196 -13.76 -10.29 28.67
CA THR A 196 -12.70 -9.55 29.36
C THR A 196 -11.73 -10.42 30.16
N GLY A 197 -11.99 -11.74 30.24
CA GLY A 197 -11.19 -12.68 31.02
C GLY A 197 -11.27 -12.49 32.55
N ARG A 198 -12.28 -11.74 33.03
CA ARG A 198 -12.49 -11.46 34.45
C ARG A 198 -13.54 -12.37 35.06
N ASN A 199 -13.47 -12.55 36.38
CA ASN A 199 -14.54 -13.13 37.17
C ASN A 199 -15.30 -12.02 37.94
N GLN A 200 -16.37 -12.39 38.65
CA GLN A 200 -17.19 -11.46 39.45
C GLN A 200 -16.41 -10.78 40.61
N SER A 201 -15.19 -11.23 40.95
CA SER A 201 -14.34 -10.63 41.97
C SER A 201 -13.23 -9.71 41.42
N GLY A 202 -13.17 -9.50 40.10
CA GLY A 202 -12.20 -8.62 39.45
C GLY A 202 -10.82 -9.22 39.18
N ASP A 203 -10.58 -10.49 39.54
CA ASP A 203 -9.32 -11.17 39.28
C ASP A 203 -9.28 -11.75 37.84
N GLN A 204 -8.15 -11.57 37.14
CA GLN A 204 -7.89 -12.22 35.85
C GLN A 204 -7.62 -13.72 36.08
N LYS A 205 -8.65 -14.56 35.95
CA LYS A 205 -8.51 -16.03 36.03
C LYS A 205 -9.20 -16.81 34.91
N ASN A 206 -9.95 -16.17 34.01
CA ASN A 206 -10.62 -16.87 32.92
C ASN A 206 -9.77 -16.80 31.65
N GLY A 207 -9.27 -17.97 31.23
CA GLY A 207 -8.28 -18.14 30.16
C GLY A 207 -8.73 -17.77 28.74
N ALA A 208 -9.82 -17.02 28.53
CA ALA A 208 -10.25 -16.51 27.22
C ALA A 208 -9.67 -15.11 26.91
N ASN A 209 -9.95 -14.11 27.76
CA ASN A 209 -9.48 -12.72 27.70
C ASN A 209 -9.36 -12.17 26.26
N CYS A 210 -10.49 -12.12 25.55
CA CYS A 210 -10.58 -11.66 24.17
C CYS A 210 -10.19 -10.18 24.03
N SER A 211 -10.47 -9.35 25.05
CA SER A 211 -10.17 -7.91 25.07
C SER A 211 -8.67 -7.55 25.21
N ALA A 212 -7.76 -8.52 25.21
CA ALA A 212 -6.32 -8.27 25.29
C ALA A 212 -5.86 -7.31 24.17
N GLY A 213 -4.90 -6.42 24.46
CA GLY A 213 -4.48 -5.36 23.52
C GLY A 213 -3.88 -5.86 22.20
N ASN A 214 -3.31 -7.07 22.21
CA ASN A 214 -2.86 -7.78 21.00
C ASN A 214 -3.90 -8.76 20.43
N CYS A 215 -5.14 -8.69 20.92
CA CYS A 215 -6.33 -9.37 20.40
C CYS A 215 -7.39 -8.31 20.12
N HIS A 216 -8.61 -8.39 20.67
CA HIS A 216 -9.68 -7.43 20.41
C HIS A 216 -9.57 -6.10 21.20
N GLY A 217 -8.49 -5.88 21.96
CA GLY A 217 -8.25 -4.64 22.71
C GLY A 217 -7.64 -3.49 21.89
N THR A 218 -7.57 -3.63 20.56
CA THR A 218 -7.03 -2.61 19.64
C THR A 218 -8.10 -2.16 18.64
N LEU A 219 -8.17 -0.85 18.39
CA LEU A 219 -9.11 -0.25 17.43
C LEU A 219 -8.86 -0.67 15.98
N ALA A 220 -7.71 -1.28 15.71
CA ALA A 220 -7.43 -1.92 14.42
C ALA A 220 -8.35 -3.12 14.13
N ASN A 221 -8.82 -3.80 15.18
CA ASN A 221 -9.69 -4.95 14.99
C ASN A 221 -11.13 -4.52 14.75
N SER A 222 -11.80 -5.18 13.80
CA SER A 222 -13.21 -4.92 13.51
C SER A 222 -14.11 -5.17 14.72
N LEU A 223 -13.79 -6.20 15.51
CA LEU A 223 -14.34 -6.36 16.85
C LEU A 223 -13.37 -5.71 17.83
N TYR A 224 -13.76 -4.54 18.35
CA TYR A 224 -13.03 -3.84 19.40
C TYR A 224 -13.75 -3.95 20.75
N LEU A 225 -13.04 -4.52 21.72
CA LEU A 225 -13.49 -4.77 23.09
C LEU A 225 -12.63 -3.97 24.07
N THR A 226 -13.30 -3.29 24.98
CA THR A 226 -12.65 -2.58 26.09
C THR A 226 -12.41 -3.51 27.29
N CYS A 227 -11.71 -3.01 28.30
CA CYS A 227 -11.52 -3.69 29.57
C CYS A 227 -12.83 -4.01 30.33
N GLY A 228 -13.94 -3.34 30.02
CA GLY A 228 -15.22 -3.54 30.70
C GLY A 228 -15.26 -3.02 32.14
N ASP A 229 -14.39 -2.04 32.48
CA ASP A 229 -14.20 -1.54 33.84
C ASP A 229 -15.22 -0.49 34.30
N SER A 230 -15.95 0.09 33.35
CA SER A 230 -16.98 1.10 33.62
C SER A 230 -18.30 0.71 32.95
N PRO A 231 -19.45 1.25 33.38
CA PRO A 231 -20.73 1.04 32.72
C PRO A 231 -20.68 1.36 31.21
N GLU A 232 -20.00 2.44 30.83
CA GLU A 232 -19.84 2.86 29.43
C GLU A 232 -19.05 1.82 28.63
N GLN A 233 -17.98 1.28 29.21
CA GLN A 233 -17.17 0.22 28.60
C GLN A 233 -17.97 -1.08 28.40
N VAL A 234 -18.81 -1.46 29.37
CA VAL A 234 -19.67 -2.65 29.24
C VAL A 234 -20.74 -2.43 28.16
N ARG A 235 -21.35 -1.24 28.11
CA ARG A 235 -22.33 -0.88 27.07
C ARG A 235 -21.71 -0.88 25.67
N TRP A 236 -20.46 -0.40 25.55
CA TRP A 236 -19.71 -0.52 24.31
C TRP A 236 -19.47 -1.98 23.93
N ASN A 237 -18.99 -2.80 24.87
CA ASN A 237 -18.72 -4.22 24.60
C ASN A 237 -20.00 -4.95 24.16
N TYR A 238 -21.16 -4.59 24.71
CA TYR A 238 -22.47 -5.11 24.30
C TYR A 238 -22.77 -4.76 22.83
N LEU A 239 -22.68 -3.48 22.48
CA LEU A 239 -22.89 -2.99 21.11
C LEU A 239 -21.93 -3.66 20.11
N ALA A 240 -20.66 -3.78 20.48
CA ALA A 240 -19.65 -4.39 19.62
C ALA A 240 -19.91 -5.89 19.44
N ALA A 241 -20.35 -6.60 20.48
CA ALA A 241 -20.60 -8.04 20.43
C ALA A 241 -21.90 -8.40 19.70
N GLU A 242 -22.98 -7.61 19.84
CA GLU A 242 -24.28 -7.94 19.26
C GLU A 242 -24.22 -7.97 17.72
N GLU A 243 -23.40 -7.12 17.08
CA GLU A 243 -23.26 -7.10 15.62
C GLU A 243 -22.65 -8.39 15.03
N TYR A 244 -22.04 -9.24 15.87
CA TYR A 244 -21.45 -10.54 15.52
C TYR A 244 -22.36 -11.74 15.78
N LEU A 245 -23.59 -11.48 16.24
CA LEU A 245 -24.63 -12.49 16.36
C LEU A 245 -25.25 -12.81 14.99
N ALA A 246 -25.86 -13.99 14.91
CA ALA A 246 -26.49 -14.52 13.71
C ALA A 246 -27.86 -15.13 14.04
N GLN A 247 -28.51 -15.74 13.04
CA GLN A 247 -29.83 -16.35 13.19
C GLN A 247 -29.86 -17.48 14.23
N THR A 248 -28.76 -18.23 14.36
CA THR A 248 -28.55 -19.17 15.48
C THR A 248 -27.23 -18.89 16.19
N ALA A 249 -27.13 -19.33 17.44
CA ALA A 249 -25.94 -19.12 18.25
C ALA A 249 -24.69 -19.78 17.62
N GLU A 250 -24.83 -20.97 17.04
CA GLU A 250 -23.74 -21.72 16.41
C GLU A 250 -23.23 -21.05 15.12
N GLN A 251 -24.07 -20.24 14.48
CA GLN A 251 -23.72 -19.47 13.30
C GLN A 251 -23.05 -18.14 13.65
N SER A 252 -23.19 -17.67 14.89
CA SER A 252 -22.65 -16.39 15.35
C SER A 252 -21.12 -16.45 15.35
N GLU A 253 -20.47 -15.51 14.67
CA GLU A 253 -19.00 -15.48 14.58
C GLU A 253 -18.36 -15.39 15.98
N LEU A 254 -19.05 -14.72 16.92
CA LEU A 254 -18.63 -14.56 18.31
C LEU A 254 -18.51 -15.91 19.06
N ALA A 255 -19.30 -16.92 18.70
CA ALA A 255 -19.25 -18.26 19.29
C ALA A 255 -18.42 -19.23 18.44
N ARG A 256 -18.56 -19.15 17.10
CA ARG A 256 -17.98 -20.13 16.18
C ARG A 256 -16.47 -19.99 15.99
N ARG A 257 -15.94 -18.77 15.90
CA ARG A 257 -14.50 -18.52 15.75
C ARG A 257 -13.66 -19.02 16.93
N PRO A 258 -14.02 -18.73 18.20
CA PRO A 258 -13.22 -19.20 19.33
C PRO A 258 -13.32 -20.71 19.59
N LEU A 259 -14.30 -21.42 19.01
CA LEU A 259 -14.50 -22.86 19.17
C LEU A 259 -13.51 -23.66 18.32
N SER A 260 -13.05 -24.82 18.83
CA SER A 260 -12.23 -25.78 18.09
C SER A 260 -12.87 -26.19 16.75
N PRO A 261 -12.14 -26.15 15.63
CA PRO A 261 -12.63 -26.67 14.35
C PRO A 261 -13.10 -28.14 14.41
N ALA A 262 -12.50 -28.95 15.29
CA ALA A 262 -12.90 -30.34 15.50
C ALA A 262 -14.30 -30.48 16.13
N GLN A 263 -14.84 -29.40 16.71
CA GLN A 263 -16.18 -29.33 17.31
C GLN A 263 -17.17 -28.50 16.48
N GLY A 264 -16.82 -28.15 15.24
CA GLY A 264 -17.67 -27.32 14.36
C GLY A 264 -17.35 -25.82 14.39
N GLY A 265 -16.30 -25.41 15.09
CA GLY A 265 -15.77 -24.05 15.06
C GLY A 265 -15.09 -23.68 13.74
N ALA A 266 -14.52 -22.47 13.68
CA ALA A 266 -13.86 -21.93 12.48
C ALA A 266 -12.43 -21.43 12.80
N TYR A 267 -11.65 -21.12 11.77
CA TYR A 267 -10.33 -20.52 11.98
C TYR A 267 -10.42 -19.17 12.71
N HIS A 268 -9.54 -18.99 13.70
CA HIS A 268 -9.36 -17.79 14.50
C HIS A 268 -7.86 -17.57 14.74
N GLU A 269 -7.37 -16.35 14.48
CA GLU A 269 -5.94 -16.03 14.57
C GLU A 269 -5.42 -16.18 16.01
N GLY A 270 -6.23 -15.83 17.01
CA GLY A 270 -5.92 -16.05 18.43
C GLY A 270 -5.97 -17.53 18.89
N GLY A 271 -6.12 -18.48 17.95
CA GLY A 271 -6.18 -19.90 18.22
C GLY A 271 -7.51 -20.38 18.81
N VAL A 272 -7.52 -21.62 19.28
CA VAL A 272 -8.68 -22.25 19.94
C VAL A 272 -8.81 -21.74 21.36
N ILE A 273 -9.92 -21.07 21.67
CA ILE A 273 -10.26 -20.55 23.00
C ILE A 273 -11.16 -21.53 23.75
N PHE A 274 -12.14 -22.11 23.06
CA PHE A 274 -13.04 -23.14 23.59
C PHE A 274 -12.76 -24.47 22.90
N SER A 275 -12.44 -25.48 23.70
CA SER A 275 -12.16 -26.83 23.19
C SER A 275 -13.44 -27.63 22.93
N SER A 276 -14.56 -27.23 23.54
CA SER A 276 -15.85 -27.92 23.46
C SER A 276 -17.03 -26.94 23.55
N PRO A 277 -18.18 -27.22 22.91
CA PRO A 277 -19.43 -26.48 23.14
C PRO A 277 -19.95 -26.57 24.58
N SER A 278 -19.42 -27.48 25.40
CA SER A 278 -19.72 -27.58 26.83
C SER A 278 -18.93 -26.61 27.71
N ASP A 279 -17.95 -25.88 27.16
CA ASP A 279 -17.14 -24.95 27.94
C ASP A 279 -18.02 -23.80 28.46
N ALA A 280 -17.89 -23.46 29.75
CA ALA A 280 -18.78 -22.50 30.40
C ALA A 280 -18.82 -21.12 29.70
N GLY A 281 -17.69 -20.68 29.14
CA GLY A 281 -17.61 -19.44 28.36
C GLY A 281 -18.36 -19.53 27.03
N TYR A 282 -18.29 -20.67 26.34
CA TYR A 282 -19.06 -20.91 25.11
C TYR A 282 -20.55 -20.92 25.41
N VAL A 283 -20.98 -21.64 26.46
CA VAL A 283 -22.39 -21.71 26.88
C VAL A 283 -22.93 -20.31 27.23
N ALA A 284 -22.15 -19.49 27.94
CA ALA A 284 -22.57 -18.13 28.27
C ALA A 284 -22.81 -17.26 27.02
N ILE A 285 -21.92 -17.33 26.02
CA ILE A 285 -22.09 -16.61 24.75
C ILE A 285 -23.28 -17.18 23.96
N SER A 286 -23.41 -18.51 23.91
CA SER A 286 -24.47 -19.20 23.16
C SER A 286 -25.87 -18.91 23.71
N ASP A 287 -26.05 -19.00 25.04
CA ASP A 287 -27.31 -18.68 25.72
C ASP A 287 -27.74 -17.23 25.42
N TRP A 288 -26.80 -16.28 25.54
CA TRP A 288 -27.07 -14.87 25.27
C TRP A 288 -27.39 -14.63 23.79
N ALA A 289 -26.67 -15.26 22.86
CA ALA A 289 -26.96 -15.18 21.44
C ALA A 289 -28.38 -15.69 21.11
N HIS A 290 -28.84 -16.74 21.79
CA HIS A 290 -30.20 -17.26 21.65
C HIS A 290 -31.25 -16.30 22.24
N GLU A 291 -30.95 -15.67 23.37
CA GLU A 291 -31.82 -14.67 24.02
C GLU A 291 -31.97 -13.40 23.17
N HIS A 292 -30.87 -12.91 22.61
CA HIS A 292 -30.82 -11.68 21.83
C HIS A 292 -31.40 -11.85 20.40
N GLY A 293 -30.99 -12.92 19.70
CA GLY A 293 -31.30 -13.15 18.29
C GLY A 293 -30.31 -12.45 17.32
N PRO A 294 -30.65 -12.34 16.02
CA PRO A 294 -29.79 -11.67 15.04
C PRO A 294 -29.81 -10.13 15.17
N PRO A 295 -28.77 -9.44 14.68
CA PRO A 295 -28.72 -7.98 14.63
C PRO A 295 -29.90 -7.38 13.86
N LYS A 296 -30.43 -6.25 14.34
CA LYS A 296 -31.50 -5.50 13.65
C LYS A 296 -30.91 -4.27 12.97
N VAL A 297 -31.11 -4.16 11.65
CA VAL A 297 -30.73 -2.97 10.87
C VAL A 297 -31.96 -2.12 10.60
N THR A 298 -31.92 -0.85 10.97
CA THR A 298 -33.03 0.11 10.80
C THR A 298 -32.97 0.89 9.49
N ASP A 299 -31.79 0.92 8.84
CA ASP A 299 -31.56 1.70 7.63
C ASP A 299 -31.59 0.82 6.38
N ASN A 300 -32.55 1.10 5.50
CA ASN A 300 -32.73 0.41 4.22
C ASN A 300 -31.93 1.11 3.10
N ASP A 301 -30.59 1.09 3.17
CA ASP A 301 -29.75 1.48 2.03
C ASP A 301 -29.88 0.41 0.92
N PRO A 302 -30.46 0.74 -0.26
CA PRO A 302 -30.62 -0.23 -1.35
C PRO A 302 -29.31 -0.77 -1.91
N GLY A 303 -28.23 0.02 -1.88
CA GLY A 303 -26.89 -0.37 -2.30
C GLY A 303 -26.29 -1.40 -1.35
N PHE A 304 -26.36 -1.14 -0.04
CA PHE A 304 -25.94 -2.08 0.99
C PHE A 304 -26.74 -3.38 0.97
N ALA A 305 -28.07 -3.31 0.83
CA ALA A 305 -28.92 -4.49 0.73
C ALA A 305 -28.54 -5.35 -0.48
N PHE A 306 -28.42 -4.74 -1.67
CA PHE A 306 -27.98 -5.45 -2.87
C PHE A 306 -26.57 -6.03 -2.74
N PHE A 307 -25.66 -5.32 -2.07
CA PHE A 307 -24.33 -5.83 -1.79
C PHE A 307 -24.39 -7.10 -0.95
N SER A 308 -25.10 -7.06 0.18
CA SER A 308 -25.19 -8.18 1.11
C SER A 308 -25.82 -9.43 0.48
N GLU A 309 -26.82 -9.25 -0.39
CA GLU A 309 -27.63 -10.34 -0.96
C GLU A 309 -27.10 -10.86 -2.30
N LYS A 310 -26.35 -10.06 -3.06
CA LYS A 310 -25.94 -10.39 -4.44
C LYS A 310 -24.43 -10.27 -4.65
N VAL A 311 -23.82 -9.15 -4.25
CA VAL A 311 -22.39 -8.91 -4.51
C VAL A 311 -21.50 -9.77 -3.61
N GLN A 312 -21.75 -9.78 -2.30
CA GLN A 312 -20.97 -10.58 -1.34
C GLN A 312 -21.02 -12.08 -1.69
N PRO A 313 -22.18 -12.70 -1.98
CA PRO A 313 -22.22 -14.06 -2.49
C PRO A 313 -21.44 -14.28 -3.80
N MET A 314 -21.40 -13.30 -4.72
CA MET A 314 -20.56 -13.39 -5.92
C MET A 314 -19.05 -13.36 -5.61
N LEU A 315 -18.63 -12.56 -4.63
CA LEU A 315 -17.23 -12.56 -4.16
C LEU A 315 -16.85 -13.92 -3.53
N VAL A 316 -17.78 -14.56 -2.81
CA VAL A 316 -17.61 -15.93 -2.31
C VAL A 316 -17.51 -16.93 -3.46
N LYS A 317 -18.47 -16.89 -4.40
CA LYS A 317 -18.48 -17.77 -5.58
C LYS A 317 -17.15 -17.75 -6.33
N LYS A 318 -16.58 -16.56 -6.52
CA LYS A 318 -15.33 -16.36 -7.27
C LYS A 318 -14.05 -16.57 -6.46
N GLY A 319 -14.13 -16.99 -5.20
CA GLY A 319 -12.94 -17.31 -4.39
C GLY A 319 -12.19 -16.09 -3.84
N CYS A 320 -12.81 -14.90 -3.82
CA CYS A 320 -12.14 -13.66 -3.40
C CYS A 320 -11.78 -13.68 -1.90
N MET A 321 -12.62 -14.33 -1.08
CA MET A 321 -12.48 -14.35 0.39
C MET A 321 -11.65 -15.52 0.92
N MET A 322 -10.66 -16.00 0.17
CA MET A 322 -9.67 -16.95 0.70
C MET A 322 -8.55 -16.20 1.43
N VAL A 323 -7.89 -16.85 2.40
CA VAL A 323 -6.88 -16.23 3.25
C VAL A 323 -5.72 -15.60 2.45
N GLN A 324 -5.34 -16.22 1.33
CA GLN A 324 -4.26 -15.79 0.43
C GLN A 324 -4.71 -14.82 -0.68
N CYS A 325 -5.98 -14.44 -0.70
CA CYS A 325 -6.58 -13.51 -1.67
C CYS A 325 -6.91 -12.18 -0.98
N HIS A 326 -8.15 -12.00 -0.51
CA HIS A 326 -8.58 -10.81 0.23
C HIS A 326 -9.03 -11.21 1.64
N SER A 327 -8.09 -11.21 2.59
CA SER A 327 -8.34 -11.51 4.00
C SER A 327 -7.73 -10.46 4.91
N ALA A 328 -8.11 -10.47 6.20
CA ALA A 328 -7.52 -9.59 7.22
C ALA A 328 -5.99 -9.73 7.33
N SER A 329 -5.46 -10.93 7.07
CA SER A 329 -4.02 -11.22 7.14
C SER A 329 -3.25 -10.79 5.87
N MET A 330 -3.92 -10.28 4.82
CA MET A 330 -3.27 -9.90 3.56
C MET A 330 -2.64 -8.51 3.62
N PHE A 331 -1.50 -8.37 2.93
CA PHE A 331 -0.69 -7.15 2.95
C PHE A 331 -1.37 -5.91 2.32
N HIS A 332 -2.26 -6.08 1.34
CA HIS A 332 -2.91 -4.95 0.64
C HIS A 332 -4.15 -4.42 1.39
N ASP A 333 -4.63 -3.23 1.02
CA ASP A 333 -5.74 -2.54 1.72
C ASP A 333 -7.13 -3.14 1.48
N PHE A 334 -7.33 -3.92 0.41
CA PHE A 334 -8.63 -4.55 0.12
C PHE A 334 -8.80 -5.88 0.87
N ARG A 335 -8.97 -5.82 2.20
CA ARG A 335 -8.98 -6.96 3.14
C ARG A 335 -10.39 -7.40 3.51
N LEU A 336 -10.99 -8.29 2.72
CA LEU A 336 -12.35 -8.78 2.98
C LEU A 336 -12.39 -9.71 4.21
N HIS A 337 -13.48 -9.61 4.98
CA HIS A 337 -13.82 -10.50 6.07
C HIS A 337 -14.60 -11.69 5.53
N GLY A 338 -14.03 -12.89 5.59
CA GLY A 338 -14.63 -14.09 4.98
C GLY A 338 -15.79 -14.72 5.75
N GLY A 339 -16.29 -14.08 6.80
CA GLY A 339 -17.29 -14.66 7.70
C GLY A 339 -16.81 -15.96 8.38
N SER A 340 -17.75 -16.78 8.85
CA SER A 340 -17.46 -18.09 9.45
C SER A 340 -18.39 -19.19 8.90
N GLY A 341 -17.84 -20.09 8.09
CA GLY A 341 -18.56 -21.24 7.52
C GLY A 341 -19.86 -20.86 6.82
N GLY A 342 -19.79 -19.81 5.98
CA GLY A 342 -20.88 -19.32 5.13
C GLY A 342 -21.69 -18.17 5.73
N SER A 343 -21.62 -17.97 7.05
CA SER A 343 -22.35 -16.90 7.74
C SER A 343 -21.51 -15.64 7.89
N PHE A 344 -22.11 -14.48 7.64
CA PHE A 344 -21.48 -13.16 7.77
C PHE A 344 -22.21 -12.31 8.80
N SER A 345 -21.48 -11.83 9.79
CA SER A 345 -21.96 -10.81 10.74
C SER A 345 -22.33 -9.49 10.06
N LEU A 346 -23.05 -8.64 10.78
CA LEU A 346 -23.39 -7.30 10.29
C LEU A 346 -22.12 -6.46 10.11
N SER A 347 -21.21 -6.48 11.08
CA SER A 347 -19.94 -5.75 10.99
C SER A 347 -19.07 -6.25 9.84
N ALA A 348 -18.95 -7.58 9.64
CA ALA A 348 -18.21 -8.13 8.50
C ALA A 348 -18.81 -7.69 7.16
N THR A 349 -20.15 -7.73 7.05
CA THR A 349 -20.85 -7.33 5.82
C THR A 349 -20.69 -5.84 5.53
N ARG A 350 -20.86 -4.96 6.54
CA ARG A 350 -20.63 -3.51 6.43
C ARG A 350 -19.19 -3.20 6.02
N LYS A 351 -18.22 -3.85 6.66
CA LYS A 351 -16.82 -3.64 6.33
C LYS A 351 -16.49 -4.08 4.90
N ASN A 352 -17.02 -5.24 4.48
CA ASN A 352 -16.88 -5.73 3.11
C ASN A 352 -17.51 -4.78 2.09
N TYR A 353 -18.68 -4.21 2.40
CA TYR A 353 -19.36 -3.22 1.57
C TYR A 353 -18.51 -1.97 1.41
N GLU A 354 -18.07 -1.36 2.51
CA GLU A 354 -17.21 -0.17 2.50
C GLU A 354 -15.94 -0.40 1.70
N LEU A 355 -15.21 -1.49 1.99
CA LEU A 355 -13.99 -1.87 1.31
C LEU A 355 -14.23 -2.08 -0.19
N SER A 356 -15.34 -2.71 -0.57
CA SER A 356 -15.66 -2.99 -1.97
C SER A 356 -16.08 -1.71 -2.71
N LEU A 357 -16.85 -0.84 -2.06
CA LEU A 357 -17.26 0.45 -2.61
C LEU A 357 -16.04 1.32 -2.90
N THR A 358 -14.97 1.21 -2.10
CA THR A 358 -13.68 1.87 -2.39
C THR A 358 -13.07 1.47 -3.73
N GLN A 359 -13.44 0.31 -4.28
CA GLN A 359 -12.89 -0.23 -5.53
C GLN A 359 -13.81 0.02 -6.75
N LEU A 360 -14.94 0.70 -6.56
CA LEU A 360 -15.87 1.12 -7.62
C LEU A 360 -15.64 2.57 -8.04
N ALA A 361 -15.64 2.84 -9.34
CA ALA A 361 -15.62 4.19 -9.90
C ALA A 361 -17.06 4.72 -10.03
N VAL A 362 -17.63 5.21 -8.92
CA VAL A 362 -19.04 5.69 -8.84
C VAL A 362 -19.28 6.90 -9.75
N GLU A 363 -18.26 7.70 -10.01
CA GLU A 363 -18.27 8.80 -10.97
C GLU A 363 -18.43 8.33 -12.43
N SER A 364 -18.19 7.04 -12.74
CA SER A 364 -18.20 6.46 -14.09
C SER A 364 -19.51 5.74 -14.41
N ASP A 365 -19.96 5.84 -15.66
CA ASP A 365 -20.97 4.93 -16.22
C ASP A 365 -20.36 3.66 -16.82
N ASP A 366 -19.07 3.67 -17.14
CA ASP A 366 -18.33 2.48 -17.55
C ASP A 366 -17.83 1.72 -16.33
N ILE A 367 -18.41 0.53 -16.11
CA ILE A 367 -17.99 -0.40 -15.06
C ILE A 367 -16.52 -0.85 -15.21
N ASN A 368 -15.94 -0.81 -16.41
CA ASN A 368 -14.53 -1.14 -16.63
C ASN A 368 -13.56 -0.12 -16.04
N ALA A 369 -14.04 1.08 -15.65
CA ALA A 369 -13.27 2.05 -14.87
C ALA A 369 -13.04 1.58 -13.42
N SER A 370 -13.86 0.66 -12.91
CA SER A 370 -13.77 0.18 -11.52
C SER A 370 -12.63 -0.82 -11.33
N ARG A 371 -11.77 -0.59 -10.33
CA ARG A 371 -10.62 -1.44 -9.98
C ARG A 371 -11.01 -2.90 -9.73
N MET A 372 -12.09 -3.13 -8.97
CA MET A 372 -12.58 -4.49 -8.67
C MET A 372 -12.92 -5.28 -9.94
N VAL A 373 -13.42 -4.60 -10.96
CA VAL A 373 -13.78 -5.23 -12.23
C VAL A 373 -12.55 -5.37 -13.12
N ARG A 374 -11.83 -4.27 -13.36
CA ARG A 374 -10.69 -4.24 -14.29
C ARG A 374 -9.58 -5.23 -13.94
N LYS A 375 -9.26 -5.44 -12.66
CA LYS A 375 -8.30 -6.46 -12.21
C LYS A 375 -8.72 -7.88 -12.59
N ASN A 376 -10.00 -8.13 -12.80
CA ASN A 376 -10.53 -9.48 -13.00
C ASN A 376 -10.90 -9.79 -14.46
N LEU A 377 -10.41 -9.00 -15.42
CA LEU A 377 -10.69 -9.18 -16.86
C LEU A 377 -9.46 -9.62 -17.68
N TYR A 378 -8.25 -9.44 -17.17
CA TYR A 378 -7.03 -9.67 -17.96
C TYR A 378 -6.79 -11.16 -18.26
N ARG A 379 -6.72 -11.49 -19.55
CA ARG A 379 -6.53 -12.85 -20.07
C ARG A 379 -5.26 -12.96 -20.90
N PRO A 380 -4.14 -13.46 -20.35
CA PRO A 380 -2.88 -13.57 -21.09
C PRO A 380 -2.94 -14.61 -22.24
N GLU A 381 -3.79 -15.62 -22.15
CA GLU A 381 -3.92 -16.69 -23.15
C GLU A 381 -4.54 -16.24 -24.48
N VAL A 382 -5.24 -15.10 -24.47
CA VAL A 382 -5.75 -14.44 -25.68
C VAL A 382 -4.88 -13.27 -26.11
N CYS A 383 -3.71 -13.11 -25.49
CA CYS A 383 -2.70 -12.12 -25.85
C CYS A 383 -1.57 -12.79 -26.64
N SER A 384 -1.08 -12.11 -27.68
CA SER A 384 0.11 -12.54 -28.40
C SER A 384 1.37 -11.93 -27.79
N VAL A 385 2.55 -12.43 -28.19
CA VAL A 385 3.86 -11.86 -27.81
C VAL A 385 4.03 -10.41 -28.31
N ALA A 386 3.25 -9.99 -29.32
CA ALA A 386 3.23 -8.64 -29.87
C ALA A 386 2.18 -7.73 -29.21
N GLY A 387 1.57 -8.17 -28.10
CA GLY A 387 0.49 -7.47 -27.41
C GLY A 387 -0.88 -8.12 -27.66
N CYS A 388 -1.89 -7.50 -27.08
CA CYS A 388 -3.25 -8.01 -27.10
C CYS A 388 -4.14 -7.10 -27.95
N ASP A 389 -4.66 -7.60 -29.06
CA ASP A 389 -5.67 -6.86 -29.85
C ASP A 389 -6.99 -6.69 -29.07
N LYS A 390 -7.17 -7.48 -28.00
CA LYS A 390 -8.40 -7.53 -27.17
C LYS A 390 -8.16 -7.51 -25.65
N ALA A 391 -6.97 -7.13 -25.15
CA ALA A 391 -6.80 -7.08 -23.69
C ALA A 391 -7.74 -6.05 -23.09
N ASN A 392 -8.68 -6.54 -22.29
CA ASN A 392 -9.39 -5.75 -21.32
C ASN A 392 -8.84 -6.10 -19.93
N GLY A 393 -8.63 -5.11 -19.07
CA GLY A 393 -8.24 -5.34 -17.68
C GLY A 393 -6.76 -5.17 -17.33
N ILE A 394 -6.46 -5.50 -16.07
CA ILE A 394 -5.14 -5.44 -15.43
C ILE A 394 -4.83 -6.81 -14.83
N ALA A 395 -3.58 -7.26 -14.90
CA ALA A 395 -3.17 -8.53 -14.32
C ALA A 395 -3.48 -8.63 -12.81
N HIS A 396 -4.00 -9.79 -12.42
CA HIS A 396 -4.41 -10.12 -11.05
C HIS A 396 -3.95 -11.53 -10.69
N ARG A 397 -3.47 -11.70 -9.46
CA ARG A 397 -2.94 -12.99 -8.96
C ARG A 397 -3.98 -14.10 -8.98
N GLY A 398 -5.25 -13.76 -8.77
CA GLY A 398 -6.36 -14.72 -8.85
C GLY A 398 -6.77 -15.08 -10.29
N GLY A 399 -6.21 -14.42 -11.30
CA GLY A 399 -6.63 -14.54 -12.69
C GLY A 399 -7.90 -13.75 -13.02
N PRO A 400 -8.50 -13.98 -14.20
CA PRO A 400 -9.68 -13.28 -14.72
C PRO A 400 -10.98 -13.81 -14.12
N LEU A 401 -11.24 -13.52 -12.84
CA LEU A 401 -12.36 -14.11 -12.10
C LEU A 401 -13.75 -13.63 -12.54
N LEU A 402 -13.83 -12.41 -13.07
CA LEU A 402 -15.09 -11.79 -13.52
C LEU A 402 -15.24 -11.84 -15.04
N GLU A 403 -14.29 -12.45 -15.75
CA GLU A 403 -14.45 -12.70 -17.18
C GLU A 403 -15.27 -13.98 -17.39
N ASP A 404 -16.58 -13.80 -17.61
CA ASP A 404 -17.59 -14.85 -17.79
C ASP A 404 -18.13 -14.92 -19.24
N PHE A 405 -17.60 -14.11 -20.16
CA PHE A 405 -18.14 -13.95 -21.52
C PHE A 405 -17.41 -14.76 -22.61
N GLY A 406 -16.48 -15.64 -22.23
CA GLY A 406 -15.76 -16.49 -23.17
C GLY A 406 -15.06 -15.68 -24.27
N ASN A 407 -15.29 -15.98 -25.55
CA ASN A 407 -14.56 -15.32 -26.65
C ASN A 407 -14.94 -13.84 -26.89
N GLN A 408 -15.94 -13.31 -26.18
CA GLN A 408 -16.35 -11.91 -26.29
C GLN A 408 -15.56 -11.04 -25.30
N THR A 409 -15.29 -9.79 -25.69
CA THR A 409 -14.68 -8.83 -24.77
C THR A 409 -15.73 -8.32 -23.79
N ALA A 410 -15.53 -8.56 -22.49
CA ALA A 410 -16.40 -8.09 -21.42
C ALA A 410 -16.71 -6.59 -21.56
N ASN A 411 -17.99 -6.25 -21.64
CA ASN A 411 -18.47 -4.87 -21.70
C ASN A 411 -19.91 -4.77 -21.17
N GLY A 412 -20.30 -3.57 -20.74
CA GLY A 412 -21.61 -3.34 -20.13
C GLY A 412 -22.80 -3.71 -21.03
N LYS A 413 -22.69 -3.53 -22.35
CA LYS A 413 -23.78 -3.80 -23.29
C LYS A 413 -24.20 -5.27 -23.30
N LEU A 414 -23.27 -6.20 -23.08
CA LEU A 414 -23.59 -7.63 -22.96
C LEU A 414 -24.58 -7.91 -21.83
N CYS A 415 -24.49 -7.17 -20.72
CA CYS A 415 -25.44 -7.28 -19.62
C CYS A 415 -26.80 -6.66 -19.95
N ASP A 416 -26.80 -5.50 -20.63
CA ASP A 416 -28.05 -4.81 -21.00
C ASP A 416 -28.87 -5.63 -22.00
N ASP A 417 -28.19 -6.24 -22.99
CA ASP A 417 -28.84 -7.06 -24.01
C ASP A 417 -29.41 -8.37 -23.44
N ALA A 418 -28.81 -8.89 -22.36
CA ALA A 418 -29.26 -10.11 -21.70
C ALA A 418 -30.46 -9.91 -20.76
N ALA A 419 -30.74 -8.69 -20.32
CA ALA A 419 -31.90 -8.30 -19.51
C ALA A 419 -32.14 -9.20 -18.26
N TYR A 420 -31.09 -9.44 -17.47
CA TYR A 420 -31.18 -10.24 -16.24
C TYR A 420 -32.15 -9.65 -15.21
N ASP A 421 -32.88 -10.50 -14.48
CA ASP A 421 -33.60 -10.13 -13.26
C ASP A 421 -32.63 -10.16 -12.07
N TYR A 422 -32.12 -8.99 -11.68
CA TYR A 422 -31.12 -8.88 -10.62
C TYR A 422 -31.68 -9.05 -9.20
N ASP A 423 -32.99 -8.83 -9.02
CA ASP A 423 -33.62 -8.85 -7.69
C ASP A 423 -34.13 -10.25 -7.35
N ASN A 424 -34.81 -10.91 -8.29
CA ASN A 424 -35.47 -12.21 -8.07
C ASN A 424 -34.88 -13.35 -8.90
N GLY A 425 -33.99 -13.05 -9.86
CA GLY A 425 -33.36 -14.06 -10.69
C GLY A 425 -32.41 -14.97 -9.91
N ASP A 426 -32.17 -16.15 -10.49
CA ASP A 426 -31.20 -17.12 -10.00
C ASP A 426 -29.78 -16.53 -10.14
N LEU A 427 -29.21 -16.12 -9.01
CA LEU A 427 -27.90 -15.47 -8.94
C LEU A 427 -26.80 -16.35 -9.56
N ASP A 428 -26.94 -17.68 -9.52
CA ASP A 428 -25.93 -18.59 -10.08
C ASP A 428 -25.83 -18.52 -11.61
N LYS A 429 -26.89 -18.03 -12.27
CA LYS A 429 -26.97 -17.87 -13.73
C LYS A 429 -26.58 -16.48 -14.23
N ILE A 430 -26.31 -15.53 -13.35
CA ILE A 430 -25.95 -14.16 -13.71
C ILE A 430 -24.41 -14.04 -13.70
N PRO A 431 -23.77 -13.55 -14.78
CA PRO A 431 -22.34 -13.26 -14.79
C PRO A 431 -21.95 -12.31 -13.67
N ALA A 432 -20.85 -12.58 -12.98
CA ALA A 432 -20.44 -11.77 -11.82
C ALA A 432 -20.13 -10.32 -12.24
N TYR A 433 -19.59 -10.12 -13.45
CA TYR A 433 -19.45 -8.80 -14.07
C TYR A 433 -20.77 -8.01 -14.11
N CYS A 434 -21.87 -8.66 -14.50
CA CYS A 434 -23.17 -8.02 -14.62
C CYS A 434 -23.78 -7.67 -13.27
N VAL A 435 -23.53 -8.47 -12.22
CA VAL A 435 -23.92 -8.14 -10.84
C VAL A 435 -23.18 -6.89 -10.35
N MET A 436 -21.86 -6.80 -10.60
CA MET A 436 -21.07 -5.61 -10.24
C MET A 436 -21.53 -4.36 -10.99
N LYS A 437 -21.89 -4.50 -12.27
CA LYS A 437 -22.44 -3.40 -13.09
C LYS A 437 -23.76 -2.88 -12.52
N GLU A 438 -24.69 -3.77 -12.19
CA GLU A 438 -25.98 -3.36 -11.59
C GLU A 438 -25.76 -2.72 -10.21
N TRP A 439 -24.82 -3.24 -9.42
CA TRP A 439 -24.46 -2.62 -8.15
C TRP A 439 -23.94 -1.19 -8.34
N LEU A 440 -22.98 -0.97 -9.26
CA LEU A 440 -22.49 0.36 -9.60
C LEU A 440 -23.63 1.31 -10.00
N LYS A 441 -24.57 0.85 -10.82
CA LYS A 441 -25.75 1.66 -11.21
C LYS A 441 -26.56 2.10 -9.99
N ARG A 442 -26.85 1.18 -9.05
CA ARG A 442 -27.59 1.50 -7.81
C ARG A 442 -26.83 2.49 -6.93
N GLU A 443 -25.53 2.31 -6.76
CA GLU A 443 -24.68 3.27 -6.03
C GLU A 443 -24.75 4.66 -6.66
N ARG A 444 -24.71 4.74 -7.99
CA ARG A 444 -24.82 6.02 -8.71
C ARG A 444 -26.17 6.70 -8.52
N ASP A 445 -27.25 5.93 -8.48
CA ASP A 445 -28.59 6.44 -8.20
C ASP A 445 -28.73 6.95 -6.76
N VAL A 446 -27.95 6.41 -5.82
CA VAL A 446 -27.84 6.90 -4.43
C VAL A 446 -27.01 8.18 -4.36
N PHE A 447 -25.79 8.19 -4.90
CA PHE A 447 -24.85 9.30 -4.74
C PHE A 447 -25.11 10.50 -5.66
N LYS A 448 -25.68 10.28 -6.87
CA LYS A 448 -26.07 11.34 -7.84
C LYS A 448 -24.98 12.38 -8.09
N LEU A 449 -23.74 11.93 -8.28
CA LEU A 449 -22.60 12.80 -8.54
C LEU A 449 -22.80 13.61 -9.83
N ALA A 450 -22.44 14.90 -9.79
CA ALA A 450 -22.47 15.76 -10.97
C ALA A 450 -21.52 15.24 -12.07
N PRO A 451 -21.99 15.11 -13.32
CA PRO A 451 -21.19 14.58 -14.41
C PRO A 451 -20.11 15.57 -14.87
N LEU A 452 -19.20 15.08 -15.73
CA LEU A 452 -18.22 15.92 -16.42
C LEU A 452 -18.91 17.01 -17.25
N SER A 453 -18.56 18.27 -16.99
CA SER A 453 -19.17 19.44 -17.63
C SER A 453 -18.19 20.35 -18.36
N ALA A 454 -16.94 20.41 -17.91
CA ALA A 454 -15.90 21.23 -18.53
C ALA A 454 -14.50 20.61 -18.34
N VAL A 455 -13.54 21.14 -19.09
CA VAL A 455 -12.10 20.98 -18.86
C VAL A 455 -11.50 22.35 -18.60
N VAL A 456 -10.74 22.48 -17.52
CA VAL A 456 -9.98 23.70 -17.17
C VAL A 456 -8.52 23.43 -17.45
N TYR A 457 -7.83 24.36 -18.11
CA TYR A 457 -6.44 24.18 -18.53
C TYR A 457 -5.70 25.52 -18.56
N VAL A 458 -4.37 25.47 -18.71
CA VAL A 458 -3.52 26.65 -18.87
C VAL A 458 -2.95 26.69 -20.27
N LYS A 459 -3.25 27.77 -21.00
CA LYS A 459 -2.60 28.12 -22.26
C LYS A 459 -1.42 29.05 -21.99
N ARG A 460 -0.25 28.80 -22.56
CA ARG A 460 0.93 29.67 -22.38
C ARG A 460 1.83 29.72 -23.63
N PRO A 461 2.75 30.69 -23.74
CA PRO A 461 3.74 30.73 -24.80
C PRO A 461 4.68 29.52 -24.76
N LEU A 462 5.22 29.16 -25.93
CA LEU A 462 6.28 28.14 -26.04
C LEU A 462 7.46 28.48 -25.11
N GLY A 463 8.07 27.45 -24.54
CA GLY A 463 9.16 27.60 -23.58
C GLY A 463 8.75 28.11 -22.19
N GLY A 464 7.47 28.37 -21.96
CA GLY A 464 6.91 28.76 -20.65
C GLY A 464 6.84 27.63 -19.63
N ILE A 465 7.04 26.38 -20.05
CA ILE A 465 7.17 25.22 -19.16
C ILE A 465 8.65 25.03 -18.84
N LYS A 466 8.96 24.96 -17.54
CA LYS A 466 10.32 24.81 -17.00
C LYS A 466 10.48 23.44 -16.35
N ARG A 467 11.69 23.13 -15.86
CA ARG A 467 11.88 21.91 -15.08
C ARG A 467 11.12 22.01 -13.75
N PRO A 468 10.71 20.89 -13.12
CA PRO A 468 10.04 20.86 -11.83
C PRO A 468 10.79 21.62 -10.73
N GLN A 469 12.12 21.59 -10.75
CA GLN A 469 13.01 22.29 -9.82
C GLN A 469 13.07 23.80 -10.08
N ASP A 470 12.62 24.29 -11.23
CA ASP A 470 12.59 25.70 -11.61
C ASP A 470 11.21 26.33 -11.30
N TYR A 471 10.59 25.90 -10.20
CA TYR A 471 9.22 26.28 -9.83
C TYR A 471 9.08 27.77 -9.48
N ASP A 472 10.17 28.45 -9.13
CA ASP A 472 10.23 29.87 -8.79
C ASP A 472 10.49 30.77 -10.02
N VAL A 473 10.96 30.21 -11.14
CA VAL A 473 11.27 30.94 -12.38
C VAL A 473 10.01 31.52 -13.00
N TYR A 474 10.00 32.82 -13.28
CA TYR A 474 8.86 33.54 -13.86
C TYR A 474 8.66 33.22 -15.34
N ALA A 475 7.44 32.81 -15.67
CA ALA A 475 7.00 32.46 -17.02
C ALA A 475 5.71 33.23 -17.36
N PRO A 476 5.80 34.47 -17.85
CA PRO A 476 4.63 35.29 -18.19
C PRO A 476 3.89 34.76 -19.42
N GLY A 477 2.65 35.24 -19.62
CA GLY A 477 1.84 34.92 -20.79
C GLY A 477 0.82 33.81 -20.56
N ALA A 478 0.66 33.33 -19.33
CA ALA A 478 -0.24 32.23 -19.01
C ALA A 478 -1.70 32.70 -18.90
N ASP A 479 -2.60 31.98 -19.57
CA ASP A 479 -4.05 32.20 -19.56
C ASP A 479 -4.77 30.96 -18.99
N LEU A 480 -5.50 31.14 -17.90
CA LEU A 480 -6.40 30.12 -17.36
C LEU A 480 -7.67 30.08 -18.19
N ARG A 481 -8.02 28.91 -18.72
CA ARG A 481 -9.13 28.74 -19.65
C ARG A 481 -10.07 27.63 -19.20
N SER A 482 -11.33 27.75 -19.57
CA SER A 482 -12.36 26.74 -19.33
C SER A 482 -13.12 26.48 -20.62
N MET A 483 -13.15 25.21 -20.99
CA MET A 483 -13.82 24.70 -22.17
C MET A 483 -14.95 23.77 -21.75
N ALA A 484 -16.17 24.05 -22.19
CA ALA A 484 -17.29 23.12 -22.01
C ALA A 484 -17.01 21.80 -22.73
N VAL A 485 -17.39 20.67 -22.13
CA VAL A 485 -17.26 19.35 -22.78
C VAL A 485 -18.55 18.57 -22.69
N THR A 486 -18.83 17.80 -23.73
CA THR A 486 -19.92 16.83 -23.74
C THR A 486 -19.38 15.44 -24.01
N THR A 487 -19.87 14.45 -23.26
CA THR A 487 -19.56 13.04 -23.47
C THR A 487 -20.57 12.42 -24.43
N SER A 488 -20.08 11.74 -25.46
CA SER A 488 -20.89 10.99 -26.43
C SER A 488 -20.89 9.48 -26.12
N GLY A 489 -21.70 8.69 -26.85
CA GLY A 489 -21.76 7.24 -26.67
C GLY A 489 -20.38 6.58 -26.82
N GLY A 490 -19.99 5.77 -25.84
CA GLY A 490 -18.65 5.15 -25.79
C GLY A 490 -17.57 5.99 -25.08
N GLY A 491 -17.95 7.09 -24.42
CA GLY A 491 -17.07 7.87 -23.54
C GLY A 491 -16.21 8.91 -24.24
N ALA A 492 -16.37 9.13 -25.55
CA ALA A 492 -15.61 10.12 -26.30
C ALA A 492 -16.06 11.56 -25.95
N LEU A 493 -15.08 12.43 -25.69
CA LEU A 493 -15.30 13.84 -25.36
C LEU A 493 -15.34 14.71 -26.61
N THR A 494 -16.29 15.64 -26.66
CA THR A 494 -16.38 16.70 -27.68
C THR A 494 -16.19 18.06 -27.03
N ALA A 495 -15.29 18.87 -27.60
CA ALA A 495 -15.03 20.24 -27.17
C ALA A 495 -16.19 21.18 -27.54
N GLY A 496 -16.56 22.06 -26.62
CA GLY A 496 -17.56 23.10 -26.77
C GLY A 496 -16.99 24.52 -26.67
N ALA A 497 -17.77 25.44 -26.10
CA ALA A 497 -17.36 26.83 -25.93
C ALA A 497 -16.15 26.94 -24.98
N ASP A 498 -15.16 27.74 -25.38
CA ASP A 498 -13.93 28.00 -24.63
C ASP A 498 -13.83 29.49 -24.25
N LYS A 499 -13.45 29.78 -23.00
CA LYS A 499 -13.32 31.14 -22.46
C LYS A 499 -12.12 31.29 -21.54
N SER A 500 -11.49 32.47 -21.58
CA SER A 500 -10.49 32.89 -20.58
C SER A 500 -11.17 33.23 -19.26
N LEU A 501 -10.56 32.80 -18.15
CA LEU A 501 -10.96 33.09 -16.77
C LEU A 501 -10.02 34.10 -16.09
N THR A 502 -8.85 34.35 -16.67
CA THR A 502 -7.74 35.09 -16.06
C THR A 502 -8.11 36.50 -15.60
N ALA A 503 -8.79 37.27 -16.47
CA ALA A 503 -9.16 38.66 -16.16
C ALA A 503 -10.16 38.75 -14.99
N GLY A 504 -11.01 37.73 -14.80
CA GLY A 504 -11.94 37.64 -13.68
C GLY A 504 -11.27 37.53 -12.31
N CYS A 505 -9.97 37.19 -12.29
CA CYS A 505 -9.13 37.09 -11.09
C CYS A 505 -8.29 38.35 -10.83
N GLY A 506 -8.47 39.42 -11.62
CA GLY A 506 -7.63 40.61 -11.54
C GLY A 506 -6.20 40.39 -12.09
N LEU A 507 -6.02 39.38 -12.94
CA LEU A 507 -4.75 39.05 -13.59
C LEU A 507 -4.78 39.44 -15.06
N ASN A 508 -3.64 39.81 -15.63
CA ASN A 508 -3.50 40.11 -17.06
C ASN A 508 -2.84 38.90 -17.77
N PRO A 509 -3.49 38.27 -18.77
CA PRO A 509 -2.90 37.14 -19.51
C PRO A 509 -1.50 37.40 -20.07
N SER A 510 -1.14 38.65 -20.40
CA SER A 510 0.19 38.95 -20.95
C SER A 510 1.32 38.93 -19.92
N THR A 511 1.01 39.08 -18.63
CA THR A 511 2.00 39.10 -17.53
C THR A 511 1.75 38.02 -16.49
N ALA A 512 0.58 37.39 -16.47
CA ALA A 512 0.27 36.34 -15.52
C ALA A 512 1.16 35.11 -15.74
N ASP A 513 1.60 34.53 -14.63
CA ASP A 513 2.21 33.20 -14.55
C ASP A 513 1.26 32.35 -13.71
N ILE A 514 0.54 31.44 -14.35
CA ILE A 514 -0.56 30.63 -13.79
C ILE A 514 -0.19 29.17 -13.88
N ARG A 515 -0.49 28.36 -12.85
CA ARG A 515 -0.07 26.96 -12.79
C ARG A 515 -1.09 26.07 -12.09
N ARG A 516 -1.16 24.81 -12.53
CA ARG A 516 -1.85 23.69 -11.88
C ARG A 516 -3.24 24.03 -11.33
N PRO A 517 -4.25 24.32 -12.18
CA PRO A 517 -5.63 24.31 -11.73
C PRO A 517 -6.01 22.93 -11.18
N GLN A 518 -6.83 22.93 -10.12
CA GLN A 518 -7.43 21.74 -9.51
C GLN A 518 -8.90 22.02 -9.21
N VAL A 519 -9.73 20.98 -9.27
CA VAL A 519 -11.17 21.06 -9.05
C VAL A 519 -11.52 20.45 -7.69
N SER A 520 -12.52 20.98 -7.00
CA SER A 520 -13.05 20.43 -5.74
C SER A 520 -13.73 19.07 -5.92
N TYR A 521 -13.98 18.34 -4.83
CA TYR A 521 -14.61 17.02 -4.91
C TYR A 521 -16.06 17.07 -5.41
N ASP A 522 -16.79 18.16 -5.14
CA ASP A 522 -18.15 18.38 -5.64
C ASP A 522 -18.21 18.96 -7.07
N GLY A 523 -17.06 19.25 -7.69
CA GLY A 523 -16.99 19.87 -9.01
C GLY A 523 -17.34 21.37 -9.04
N ALA A 524 -17.52 22.03 -7.89
CA ALA A 524 -18.06 23.39 -7.80
C ALA A 524 -17.00 24.51 -7.72
N LYS A 525 -15.75 24.20 -7.40
CA LYS A 525 -14.66 25.17 -7.20
C LYS A 525 -13.41 24.81 -7.99
N ILE A 526 -12.64 25.83 -8.36
CA ILE A 526 -11.33 25.71 -9.01
C ILE A 526 -10.30 26.45 -8.16
N ALA A 527 -9.23 25.78 -7.75
CA ALA A 527 -8.06 26.40 -7.12
C ALA A 527 -6.85 26.34 -8.07
N PHE A 528 -6.01 27.38 -8.07
CA PHE A 528 -4.80 27.44 -8.90
C PHE A 528 -3.76 28.38 -8.29
N ALA A 529 -2.51 28.30 -8.75
CA ALA A 529 -1.44 29.21 -8.33
C ALA A 529 -1.20 30.29 -9.38
N ALA A 530 -1.03 31.55 -8.98
CA ALA A 530 -0.68 32.62 -9.91
C ALA A 530 0.10 33.78 -9.29
N ARG A 531 0.82 34.53 -10.15
CA ARG A 531 1.43 35.84 -9.87
C ARG A 531 1.33 36.78 -11.07
N GLY A 532 1.38 38.09 -10.83
CA GLY A 532 1.27 39.09 -11.90
C GLY A 532 2.60 39.55 -12.49
N SER A 533 3.72 39.37 -11.76
CA SER A 533 5.05 39.81 -12.17
C SER A 533 6.17 38.96 -11.53
N ALA A 534 7.41 39.10 -12.01
CA ALA A 534 8.58 38.41 -11.46
C ALA A 534 8.91 38.78 -10.00
N SER A 535 8.58 40.01 -9.57
CA SER A 535 8.82 40.50 -8.21
C SER A 535 7.75 40.10 -7.20
N GLU A 536 6.66 39.48 -7.66
CA GLU A 536 5.59 38.99 -6.79
C GLU A 536 5.73 37.49 -6.55
N PRO A 537 5.44 37.01 -5.31
CA PRO A 537 5.35 35.58 -5.06
C PRO A 537 4.11 34.98 -5.74
N LEU A 538 4.16 33.67 -5.99
CA LEU A 538 2.97 32.89 -6.36
C LEU A 538 2.01 32.88 -5.17
N ALA A 539 0.72 33.11 -5.44
CA ALA A 539 -0.36 33.01 -4.47
C ALA A 539 -1.41 32.01 -4.97
N ILE A 540 -2.15 31.41 -4.03
CA ILE A 540 -3.24 30.48 -4.36
C ILE A 540 -4.53 31.25 -4.47
N TYR A 541 -5.20 31.08 -5.60
CA TYR A 541 -6.51 31.62 -5.92
C TYR A 541 -7.55 30.52 -5.87
N GLU A 542 -8.78 30.87 -5.53
CA GLU A 542 -9.96 30.01 -5.64
C GLU A 542 -11.09 30.77 -6.34
N MET A 543 -11.88 30.06 -7.14
CA MET A 543 -13.08 30.58 -7.80
C MET A 543 -14.18 29.52 -7.86
N ASN A 544 -15.41 29.94 -8.19
CA ASN A 544 -16.47 29.02 -8.61
C ASN A 544 -16.14 28.39 -9.97
N ALA A 545 -16.60 27.16 -10.21
CA ALA A 545 -16.36 26.44 -11.47
C ALA A 545 -16.94 27.15 -12.71
N ASP A 546 -17.91 28.04 -12.53
CA ASP A 546 -18.45 28.89 -13.59
C ASP A 546 -17.55 30.07 -13.99
N GLY A 547 -16.48 30.33 -13.21
CA GLY A 547 -15.52 31.43 -13.39
C GLY A 547 -15.75 32.64 -12.48
N SER A 548 -16.78 32.62 -11.62
CA SER A 548 -17.11 33.74 -10.73
C SER A 548 -16.35 33.70 -9.39
N ALA A 549 -16.35 34.83 -8.69
CA ALA A 549 -15.79 34.97 -7.33
C ALA A 549 -14.31 34.54 -7.18
N CYS A 550 -13.48 34.85 -8.19
CA CYS A 550 -12.06 34.53 -8.15
C CYS A 550 -11.30 35.47 -7.20
N ALA A 551 -10.62 34.92 -6.19
CA ALA A 551 -9.81 35.69 -5.25
C ALA A 551 -8.65 34.87 -4.67
N LYS A 552 -7.63 35.56 -4.14
CA LYS A 552 -6.59 34.92 -3.32
C LYS A 552 -7.20 34.34 -2.04
N ILE A 553 -6.73 33.18 -1.60
CA ILE A 553 -7.10 32.62 -0.30
C ILE A 553 -6.31 33.35 0.80
N PRO A 554 -6.96 34.19 1.64
CA PRO A 554 -6.25 35.10 2.53
C PRO A 554 -5.46 34.37 3.62
N GLU A 555 -5.95 33.24 4.12
CA GLU A 555 -5.27 32.46 5.16
C GLU A 555 -3.97 31.82 4.64
N ILE A 556 -3.93 31.45 3.36
CA ILE A 556 -2.71 30.95 2.73
C ILE A 556 -1.76 32.11 2.42
N ALA A 557 -2.29 33.22 1.93
CA ALA A 557 -1.52 34.40 1.54
C ALA A 557 -0.97 35.22 2.73
N ASN A 558 -1.27 34.82 3.97
CA ASN A 558 -0.80 35.46 5.19
C ASN A 558 0.70 35.17 5.48
N THR A 559 1.57 35.56 4.56
CA THR A 559 3.02 35.47 4.65
C THR A 559 3.66 36.75 4.10
N PRO A 560 4.86 37.15 4.55
CA PRO A 560 5.59 38.24 3.91
C PRO A 560 5.86 37.90 2.44
N ALA A 561 5.92 38.90 1.55
CA ALA A 561 6.16 38.66 0.12
C ALA A 561 7.56 38.05 -0.15
N SER A 562 8.54 38.44 0.66
CA SER A 562 9.91 37.91 0.64
C SER A 562 10.51 37.87 2.05
N GLN A 563 11.43 36.93 2.27
CA GLN A 563 12.22 36.78 3.49
C GLN A 563 13.49 35.98 3.16
N ASN A 564 14.60 36.20 3.89
CA ASN A 564 15.90 35.54 3.67
C ASN A 564 16.44 35.65 2.22
N GLY A 565 16.08 36.74 1.52
CA GLY A 565 16.46 36.95 0.12
C GLY A 565 15.71 36.05 -0.88
N LEU A 566 14.60 35.44 -0.47
CA LEU A 566 13.75 34.58 -1.29
C LEU A 566 12.31 35.11 -1.30
N LEU A 567 11.59 34.91 -2.40
CA LEU A 567 10.15 35.11 -2.45
C LEU A 567 9.43 33.95 -1.72
N VAL A 568 8.33 34.25 -1.03
CA VAL A 568 7.52 33.25 -0.32
C VAL A 568 6.39 32.77 -1.24
N HIS A 569 6.68 31.77 -2.06
CA HIS A 569 5.73 31.21 -3.02
C HIS A 569 4.72 30.28 -2.34
N ASN A 570 3.47 30.32 -2.79
CA ASN A 570 2.41 29.36 -2.50
C ASN A 570 1.85 28.84 -3.82
N PHE A 571 1.96 27.54 -4.06
CA PHE A 571 1.73 26.97 -5.38
C PHE A 571 1.28 25.50 -5.33
N ASP A 572 0.93 24.95 -6.49
CA ASP A 572 0.43 23.59 -6.68
C ASP A 572 -0.67 23.18 -5.68
N PRO A 573 -1.80 23.92 -5.60
CA PRO A 573 -2.91 23.53 -4.73
C PRO A 573 -3.50 22.19 -5.17
N THR A 574 -4.09 21.45 -4.24
CA THR A 574 -5.02 20.34 -4.50
C THR A 574 -6.04 20.23 -3.37
N TYR A 575 -7.25 19.78 -3.69
CA TYR A 575 -8.30 19.58 -2.68
C TYR A 575 -8.18 18.18 -2.08
N ALA A 576 -8.32 18.07 -0.75
CA ALA A 576 -8.48 16.78 -0.09
C ALA A 576 -9.97 16.38 -0.03
N PRO A 577 -10.30 15.08 0.12
CA PRO A 577 -11.67 14.66 0.39
C PRO A 577 -12.24 15.39 1.63
N PRO A 578 -13.50 15.84 1.58
CA PRO A 578 -14.16 16.41 2.74
C PRO A 578 -14.41 15.31 3.79
N ASP A 579 -14.22 15.63 5.07
CA ASP A 579 -14.36 14.68 6.20
C ASP A 579 -15.32 15.18 7.29
N GLY A 580 -16.32 15.99 6.90
CA GLY A 580 -17.26 16.61 7.84
C GLY A 580 -16.69 17.84 8.58
N SER A 581 -15.37 18.01 8.64
CA SER A 581 -14.73 19.24 9.15
C SER A 581 -14.73 20.38 8.12
N GLY A 582 -15.01 20.08 6.85
CA GLY A 582 -15.06 21.03 5.75
C GLY A 582 -13.98 20.78 4.70
N GLN A 583 -13.89 21.68 3.73
CA GLN A 583 -12.95 21.55 2.61
C GLN A 583 -11.53 21.93 3.04
N ARG A 584 -10.56 21.08 2.66
CA ARG A 584 -9.13 21.31 2.88
C ARG A 584 -8.41 21.48 1.56
N ILE A 585 -7.38 22.33 1.56
CA ILE A 585 -6.50 22.55 0.41
C ILE A 585 -5.07 22.25 0.84
N ILE A 586 -4.45 21.28 0.19
CA ILE A 586 -3.03 20.98 0.31
C ILE A 586 -2.28 21.80 -0.74
N PHE A 587 -1.10 22.31 -0.42
CA PHE A 587 -0.32 23.12 -1.33
C PHE A 587 1.18 23.06 -1.02
N ALA A 588 2.00 23.35 -2.02
CA ALA A 588 3.44 23.53 -1.86
C ALA A 588 3.78 24.99 -1.50
N SER A 589 4.78 25.21 -0.67
CA SER A 589 5.24 26.55 -0.31
C SER A 589 6.70 26.61 0.08
N THR A 590 7.33 27.78 -0.16
CA THR A 590 8.69 28.10 0.29
C THR A 590 8.75 28.77 1.66
N ARG A 591 7.62 28.85 2.39
CA ARG A 591 7.54 29.57 3.68
C ARG A 591 8.44 29.04 4.80
N GLY A 592 8.86 27.77 4.70
CA GLY A 592 9.69 27.09 5.70
C GLY A 592 8.93 26.72 6.98
N ASN A 593 9.69 26.35 8.02
CA ASN A 593 9.14 25.75 9.23
C ASN A 593 8.18 26.68 10.00
N LEU A 594 6.99 26.17 10.33
CA LEU A 594 5.99 26.94 11.10
C LEU A 594 6.22 26.89 12.61
N GLN A 595 6.79 25.79 13.11
CA GLN A 595 7.17 25.62 14.52
C GLN A 595 8.70 25.64 14.60
N ASN A 596 9.27 26.57 15.39
CA ASN A 596 10.70 26.84 15.36
C ASN A 596 11.48 26.27 16.55
N ASP A 597 10.84 25.70 17.57
CA ASP A 597 11.52 25.25 18.79
C ASP A 597 12.51 24.08 18.52
N SER A 598 12.26 23.33 17.45
CA SER A 598 13.12 22.22 17.00
C SER A 598 14.32 22.67 16.14
N TYR A 599 14.41 23.93 15.73
CA TYR A 599 15.36 24.42 14.73
C TYR A 599 16.08 25.68 15.17
N ASP A 600 17.31 25.89 14.67
CA ASP A 600 18.02 27.18 14.80
C ASP A 600 18.09 27.95 13.48
N TYR A 601 17.23 27.59 12.52
CA TYR A 601 17.00 28.25 11.25
C TYR A 601 15.50 28.53 11.07
N GLN A 602 15.15 29.68 10.47
CA GLN A 602 13.78 30.18 10.39
C GLN A 602 13.43 30.76 9.02
N GLY A 603 12.14 30.78 8.71
CA GLY A 603 11.59 31.31 7.45
C GLY A 603 11.97 30.46 6.24
N PRO A 604 11.89 31.01 5.02
CA PRO A 604 12.30 30.34 3.80
C PRO A 604 13.73 29.83 3.87
N GLN A 605 13.90 28.55 3.60
CA GLN A 605 15.19 27.86 3.58
C GLN A 605 15.72 27.79 2.14
N ARG A 606 17.03 27.65 1.97
CA ARG A 606 17.66 27.40 0.66
C ARG A 606 17.74 25.89 0.39
N SER A 607 17.72 25.49 -0.87
CA SER A 607 17.86 24.09 -1.27
C SER A 607 19.32 23.63 -1.21
N PRO A 608 19.66 22.49 -0.57
CA PRO A 608 20.98 21.88 -0.69
C PRO A 608 21.39 21.49 -2.12
N ALA A 609 20.41 21.14 -2.98
CA ALA A 609 20.62 20.79 -4.37
C ALA A 609 20.94 22.00 -5.27
N ASP A 610 20.52 23.19 -4.87
CA ASP A 610 20.85 24.46 -5.52
C ASP A 610 20.63 25.62 -4.52
N PRO A 611 21.68 26.10 -3.85
CA PRO A 611 21.54 27.14 -2.83
C PRO A 611 21.01 28.49 -3.37
N SER A 612 20.99 28.69 -4.69
CA SER A 612 20.36 29.88 -5.27
C SER A 612 18.83 29.86 -5.18
N LYS A 613 18.24 28.70 -4.95
CA LYS A 613 16.79 28.47 -4.91
C LYS A 613 16.26 28.24 -3.51
N GLY A 614 14.94 28.42 -3.36
CA GLY A 614 14.22 28.07 -2.16
C GLY A 614 14.08 26.57 -1.93
N ASN A 615 13.82 26.20 -0.69
CA ASN A 615 13.27 24.91 -0.29
C ASN A 615 11.75 24.92 -0.45
N ALA A 616 11.14 23.83 -0.91
CA ALA A 616 9.67 23.72 -0.96
C ALA A 616 9.18 22.50 -0.17
N ASN A 617 8.13 22.71 0.63
CA ASN A 617 7.43 21.65 1.39
C ASN A 617 5.92 21.74 1.20
N LEU A 618 5.19 20.72 1.65
CA LEU A 618 3.74 20.67 1.63
C LEU A 618 3.11 21.19 2.92
N TYR A 619 1.97 21.86 2.77
CA TYR A 619 1.15 22.44 3.82
C TYR A 619 -0.31 22.17 3.52
N VAL A 620 -1.15 22.16 4.56
CA VAL A 620 -2.61 22.03 4.43
C VAL A 620 -3.30 23.20 5.10
N LEU A 621 -4.26 23.80 4.38
CA LEU A 621 -5.27 24.69 4.94
C LEU A 621 -6.41 23.82 5.46
N GLU A 622 -6.65 23.87 6.76
CA GLU A 622 -7.66 23.06 7.46
C GLU A 622 -8.41 23.90 8.50
N GLN A 623 -9.52 23.37 9.04
CA GLN A 623 -10.14 24.00 10.21
C GLN A 623 -9.16 24.02 11.38
N ASN A 624 -9.24 25.07 12.19
CA ASN A 624 -8.48 25.17 13.41
C ASN A 624 -9.20 24.40 14.53
N PRO A 625 -8.68 23.25 15.00
CA PRO A 625 -9.33 22.49 16.07
C PRO A 625 -9.35 23.25 17.40
N GLN A 626 -8.50 24.28 17.56
CA GLN A 626 -8.48 25.15 18.74
C GLN A 626 -9.39 26.39 18.61
N ALA A 627 -9.97 26.67 17.43
CA ALA A 627 -10.81 27.83 17.21
C ALA A 627 -11.90 27.56 16.14
N VAL A 628 -13.11 27.23 16.61
CA VAL A 628 -14.27 26.94 15.75
C VAL A 628 -14.53 28.08 14.77
N GLY A 629 -14.68 27.75 13.48
CA GLY A 629 -14.95 28.71 12.41
C GLY A 629 -13.71 29.44 11.89
N GLN A 630 -12.53 29.21 12.45
CA GLN A 630 -11.26 29.71 11.92
C GLN A 630 -10.51 28.61 11.19
N ARG A 631 -9.78 28.97 10.13
CA ARG A 631 -8.87 28.06 9.43
C ARG A 631 -7.42 28.30 9.85
N ARG A 632 -6.59 27.27 9.77
CA ARG A 632 -5.14 27.35 10.01
C ARG A 632 -4.38 26.69 8.87
N VAL A 633 -3.14 27.12 8.66
CA VAL A 633 -2.17 26.42 7.83
C VAL A 633 -1.31 25.53 8.73
N ARG A 634 -1.24 24.24 8.43
CA ARG A 634 -0.36 23.27 9.09
C ARG A 634 0.68 22.75 8.10
N GLN A 635 1.92 22.61 8.55
CA GLN A 635 2.99 22.00 7.75
C GLN A 635 2.85 20.47 7.74
N MET A 636 3.03 19.85 6.58
CA MET A 636 2.91 18.40 6.40
C MET A 636 4.27 17.74 6.17
N THR A 637 5.19 18.40 5.46
CA THR A 637 6.50 17.83 5.15
C THR A 637 7.63 18.78 5.52
N PHE A 638 8.84 18.23 5.69
CA PHE A 638 9.97 18.94 6.31
C PHE A 638 11.32 18.62 5.68
N LEU A 639 11.35 17.88 4.56
CA LEU A 639 12.61 17.53 3.92
C LEU A 639 13.23 18.73 3.21
N LEU A 640 14.54 18.61 2.95
CA LEU A 640 15.26 19.60 2.19
C LEU A 640 15.17 19.32 0.68
N ASN A 641 15.46 20.34 -0.13
CA ASN A 641 15.26 20.46 -1.57
C ASN A 641 13.83 20.86 -1.98
N MET A 642 13.05 19.93 -2.53
CA MET A 642 11.78 20.25 -3.16
C MET A 642 10.77 19.13 -2.96
N GLU A 643 9.62 19.45 -2.39
CA GLU A 643 8.44 18.60 -2.34
C GLU A 643 7.24 19.38 -2.89
N ARG A 644 6.65 18.91 -4.00
CA ARG A 644 5.63 19.66 -4.73
C ARG A 644 4.72 18.77 -5.58
N GLU A 645 3.82 19.40 -6.32
CA GLU A 645 2.83 18.74 -7.16
C GLU A 645 1.95 17.73 -6.38
N PRO A 646 1.38 18.08 -5.21
CA PRO A 646 0.52 17.17 -4.48
C PRO A 646 -0.72 16.78 -5.31
N SER A 647 -1.14 15.54 -5.12
CA SER A 647 -2.36 14.93 -5.63
C SER A 647 -2.89 13.96 -4.58
N MET A 648 -4.11 13.45 -4.78
CA MET A 648 -4.80 12.61 -3.80
C MET A 648 -4.98 11.20 -4.33
N MET A 649 -4.73 10.21 -3.47
CA MET A 649 -5.29 8.88 -3.61
C MET A 649 -6.78 8.90 -3.24
N ALA A 650 -7.53 7.93 -3.74
CA ALA A 650 -8.96 7.77 -3.51
C ALA A 650 -9.28 7.56 -2.03
N ASP A 651 -8.35 7.01 -1.26
CA ASP A 651 -8.46 6.86 0.20
C ASP A 651 -8.04 8.10 0.98
N GLY A 652 -7.71 9.21 0.32
CA GLY A 652 -7.36 10.47 0.98
C GLY A 652 -5.90 10.60 1.41
N ARG A 653 -5.02 9.63 1.11
CA ARG A 653 -3.56 9.83 1.26
C ARG A 653 -3.05 10.80 0.19
N VAL A 654 -2.03 11.57 0.55
CA VAL A 654 -1.42 12.57 -0.34
C VAL A 654 -0.25 11.92 -1.08
N ILE A 655 -0.20 12.07 -2.40
CA ILE A 655 0.91 11.64 -3.25
C ILE A 655 1.56 12.85 -3.92
N PHE A 656 2.88 12.84 -4.09
CA PHE A 656 3.61 14.03 -4.56
C PHE A 656 4.99 13.68 -5.09
N THR A 657 5.67 14.67 -5.66
CA THR A 657 7.05 14.58 -6.16
C THR A 657 8.03 15.18 -5.16
N ALA A 658 9.12 14.46 -4.91
CA ALA A 658 10.21 14.88 -4.02
C ALA A 658 11.56 14.84 -4.76
N GLU A 659 12.31 15.93 -4.70
CA GLU A 659 13.72 15.98 -5.10
C GLU A 659 14.60 15.40 -4.01
N LYS A 660 15.42 14.44 -4.39
CA LYS A 660 16.39 13.81 -3.50
C LYS A 660 17.77 14.02 -4.07
N ARG A 661 18.54 14.90 -3.44
CA ARG A 661 19.94 15.13 -3.77
C ARG A 661 20.79 14.94 -2.52
N ALA A 662 21.73 13.99 -2.59
CA ALA A 662 22.75 13.73 -1.58
C ALA A 662 24.03 13.26 -2.29
N PRO A 663 25.21 13.25 -1.65
CA PRO A 663 26.44 12.81 -2.30
C PRO A 663 26.29 11.44 -2.99
N GLN A 664 26.71 11.37 -4.26
CA GLN A 664 26.58 10.18 -5.13
C GLN A 664 25.12 9.74 -5.39
N PHE A 665 24.15 10.64 -5.23
CA PHE A 665 22.74 10.32 -5.38
C PHE A 665 21.90 11.51 -5.86
N TYR A 666 21.09 11.28 -6.89
CA TYR A 666 20.09 12.24 -7.36
C TYR A 666 18.88 11.51 -7.94
N GLN A 667 17.66 11.89 -7.55
CA GLN A 667 16.39 11.45 -8.15
C GLN A 667 15.31 12.53 -7.98
N LEU A 668 14.36 12.60 -8.92
CA LEU A 668 12.99 13.04 -8.60
C LEU A 668 12.14 11.80 -8.38
N ALA A 669 11.72 11.59 -7.13
CA ALA A 669 11.00 10.39 -6.71
C ALA A 669 9.57 10.73 -6.29
N LEU A 670 8.67 9.77 -6.43
CA LEU A 670 7.31 9.90 -5.94
C LEU A 670 7.22 9.48 -4.47
N ARG A 671 6.40 10.17 -3.70
CA ARG A 671 6.15 9.94 -2.28
C ARG A 671 4.66 9.83 -2.00
N ARG A 672 4.33 9.25 -0.86
CA ARG A 672 3.01 9.31 -0.23
C ARG A 672 3.14 9.72 1.25
N ILE A 673 2.09 10.31 1.80
CA ILE A 673 1.95 10.61 3.24
C ILE A 673 0.47 10.61 3.62
N ASN A 674 0.15 10.22 4.86
CA ASN A 674 -1.21 10.36 5.39
C ASN A 674 -1.55 11.84 5.63
N LEU A 675 -2.83 12.20 5.56
CA LEU A 675 -3.24 13.61 5.68
C LEU A 675 -3.01 14.18 7.09
N ASP A 676 -2.98 13.30 8.10
CA ASP A 676 -2.60 13.63 9.48
C ASP A 676 -1.09 13.90 9.65
N GLY A 677 -0.27 13.58 8.64
CA GLY A 677 1.19 13.75 8.63
C GLY A 677 1.99 12.48 8.90
N GLY A 678 1.35 11.37 9.26
CA GLY A 678 2.04 10.09 9.49
C GLY A 678 2.39 9.33 8.21
N ASP A 679 3.24 8.30 8.33
CA ASP A 679 3.68 7.42 7.24
C ASP A 679 4.25 8.18 6.02
N TYR A 680 5.26 9.02 6.25
CA TYR A 680 6.03 9.59 5.14
C TYR A 680 6.79 8.48 4.40
N HIS A 681 6.28 8.06 3.24
CA HIS A 681 6.67 6.80 2.61
C HIS A 681 7.07 6.96 1.13
N PRO A 682 8.09 6.20 0.64
CA PRO A 682 8.31 6.00 -0.79
C PRO A 682 7.07 5.53 -1.58
N LEU A 683 6.80 6.14 -2.75
CA LEU A 683 5.80 5.62 -3.70
C LEU A 683 6.48 4.97 -4.92
N TYR A 684 7.30 5.68 -5.68
CA TYR A 684 7.94 5.12 -6.89
C TYR A 684 9.19 5.92 -7.27
N ALA A 685 10.02 5.38 -8.19
CA ALA A 685 11.20 6.06 -8.74
C ALA A 685 12.24 6.46 -7.67
N GLN A 686 12.47 5.56 -6.71
CA GLN A 686 13.43 5.80 -5.64
C GLN A 686 14.89 5.64 -6.11
N ARG A 687 15.12 5.03 -7.28
CA ARG A 687 16.43 4.81 -7.91
C ARG A 687 16.27 4.91 -9.44
N GLY A 688 17.35 5.28 -10.13
CA GLY A 688 17.32 5.55 -11.58
C GLY A 688 17.28 4.32 -12.49
N SER A 689 17.19 3.13 -11.90
CA SER A 689 17.20 1.85 -12.62
C SER A 689 15.87 1.49 -13.29
N ILE A 690 14.81 2.25 -13.07
CA ILE A 690 13.56 2.08 -13.84
C ILE A 690 13.60 2.78 -15.21
N ALA A 691 14.80 2.82 -15.82
CA ALA A 691 15.17 3.55 -17.04
C ALA A 691 15.14 5.09 -16.96
N TYR A 692 14.51 5.68 -15.96
CA TYR A 692 14.43 7.14 -15.79
C TYR A 692 14.84 7.58 -14.37
N PRO A 693 15.66 8.63 -14.21
CA PRO A 693 16.04 9.17 -12.90
C PRO A 693 15.02 10.16 -12.31
N GLU A 694 13.97 10.52 -13.05
CA GLU A 694 12.96 11.47 -12.61
C GLU A 694 11.54 10.96 -12.91
N ALA A 695 10.65 11.04 -11.90
CA ALA A 695 9.22 10.84 -12.02
C ALA A 695 8.46 12.00 -11.37
N THR A 696 7.51 12.59 -12.10
CA THR A 696 6.77 13.81 -11.71
C THR A 696 5.27 13.72 -12.02
N SER A 697 4.50 14.68 -11.50
CA SER A 697 3.08 14.88 -11.83
C SER A 697 2.22 13.62 -11.65
N VAL A 698 2.37 12.96 -10.50
CA VAL A 698 1.62 11.74 -10.21
C VAL A 698 0.14 12.01 -9.93
N VAL A 699 -0.74 11.20 -10.51
CA VAL A 699 -2.17 11.17 -10.23
C VAL A 699 -2.64 9.73 -10.09
N GLU A 700 -3.60 9.48 -9.19
CA GLU A 700 -4.31 8.20 -9.16
C GLU A 700 -5.49 8.24 -10.14
N LEU A 701 -5.74 7.12 -10.82
CA LEU A 701 -6.80 6.94 -11.80
C LEU A 701 -8.03 6.29 -11.16
N ALA A 702 -9.17 6.33 -11.85
CA ALA A 702 -10.42 5.71 -11.39
C ALA A 702 -10.28 4.21 -11.05
N ASP A 703 -9.35 3.50 -11.70
CA ASP A 703 -9.04 2.09 -11.45
C ASP A 703 -7.90 1.87 -10.43
N LYS A 704 -7.48 2.91 -9.72
CA LYS A 704 -6.38 2.92 -8.74
C LYS A 704 -5.00 2.52 -9.29
N ASP A 705 -4.81 2.52 -10.61
CA ASP A 705 -3.46 2.69 -11.14
C ASP A 705 -3.03 4.15 -10.97
N PHE A 706 -1.74 4.40 -11.02
CA PHE A 706 -1.14 5.72 -11.00
C PHE A 706 -0.61 6.06 -12.39
N ALA A 707 -0.80 7.30 -12.82
CA ALA A 707 -0.11 7.86 -13.97
C ALA A 707 0.95 8.86 -13.49
N ALA A 708 2.14 8.84 -14.11
CA ALA A 708 3.21 9.79 -13.85
C ALA A 708 4.04 10.04 -15.12
N ILE A 709 4.81 11.14 -15.11
CA ILE A 709 5.72 11.53 -16.18
C ILE A 709 7.15 11.15 -15.80
N PHE A 710 7.74 10.21 -16.55
CA PHE A 710 9.10 9.72 -16.38
C PHE A 710 10.03 10.34 -17.41
N ARG A 711 11.23 10.77 -17.01
CA ARG A 711 12.11 11.49 -17.95
C ARG A 711 13.57 11.51 -17.54
N ASP A 712 14.42 11.82 -18.52
CA ASP A 712 15.79 12.25 -18.29
C ASP A 712 15.84 13.76 -17.97
N PRO A 713 16.75 14.23 -17.10
CA PRO A 713 16.82 15.63 -16.69
C PRO A 713 17.14 16.61 -17.83
N ALA A 714 17.71 16.10 -18.91
CA ALA A 714 18.07 16.85 -20.11
C ALA A 714 16.89 17.07 -21.07
N THR A 715 15.74 16.42 -20.86
CA THR A 715 14.56 16.61 -21.71
C THR A 715 13.94 17.99 -21.45
N PRO A 716 13.83 18.86 -22.49
CA PRO A 716 13.39 20.24 -22.32
C PRO A 716 11.88 20.34 -22.04
N HIS A 717 11.47 21.54 -21.60
CA HIS A 717 10.06 21.96 -21.47
C HIS A 717 9.15 21.04 -20.64
N GLY A 718 9.71 20.35 -19.64
CA GLY A 718 8.90 19.49 -18.78
C GLY A 718 8.54 18.15 -19.40
N GLY A 719 8.98 17.85 -20.62
CA GLY A 719 8.59 16.65 -21.34
C GLY A 719 9.10 15.35 -20.73
N GLY A 720 8.26 14.32 -20.80
CA GLY A 720 8.60 12.97 -20.38
C GLY A 720 7.82 11.89 -21.14
N ALA A 721 8.04 10.64 -20.75
CA ALA A 721 7.23 9.50 -21.12
C ALA A 721 6.10 9.32 -20.10
N LEU A 722 4.88 9.05 -20.57
CA LEU A 722 3.77 8.68 -19.69
C LEU A 722 3.95 7.23 -19.24
N GLY A 723 4.10 7.01 -17.92
CA GLY A 723 4.12 5.69 -17.32
C GLY A 723 2.88 5.46 -16.46
N ILE A 724 2.36 4.22 -16.50
CA ILE A 724 1.24 3.76 -15.67
C ILE A 724 1.72 2.65 -14.76
N PHE A 725 1.56 2.81 -13.45
CA PHE A 725 1.96 1.78 -12.48
C PHE A 725 0.85 1.44 -11.48
N ASN A 726 0.87 0.23 -10.91
CA ASN A 726 -0.27 -0.29 -10.15
C ASN A 726 -0.05 -0.47 -8.64
N ARG A 727 1.16 -0.20 -8.14
CA ARG A 727 1.55 -0.28 -6.73
C ARG A 727 2.86 0.45 -6.49
N SER A 728 3.14 0.79 -5.22
CA SER A 728 4.45 1.31 -4.81
C SER A 728 5.57 0.31 -5.14
N ILE A 729 6.67 0.80 -5.72
CA ILE A 729 7.89 0.01 -5.95
C ILE A 729 9.10 0.89 -5.68
N GLY A 730 9.90 0.45 -4.71
CA GLY A 730 11.15 1.09 -4.37
C GLY A 730 12.38 0.45 -5.01
N LEU A 731 12.27 -0.78 -5.51
CA LEU A 731 13.42 -1.65 -5.83
C LEU A 731 14.05 -1.38 -7.19
N ASP A 732 15.32 -1.73 -7.25
CA ASP A 732 16.16 -1.74 -8.42
C ASP A 732 16.19 -3.13 -9.07
N PHE A 733 15.83 -3.21 -10.35
CA PHE A 733 15.82 -4.44 -11.14
C PHE A 733 16.73 -4.41 -12.37
N HIS A 734 17.28 -3.24 -12.70
CA HIS A 734 18.04 -3.05 -13.92
C HIS A 734 19.42 -2.44 -13.65
N SER A 735 19.85 -2.35 -12.39
CA SER A 735 21.23 -2.01 -12.10
C SER A 735 22.15 -3.01 -12.80
N ALA A 736 23.12 -2.47 -13.53
CA ALA A 736 24.21 -3.22 -14.13
C ALA A 736 25.47 -3.23 -13.24
N GLN A 737 25.41 -2.61 -12.05
CA GLN A 737 26.56 -2.47 -11.16
C GLN A 737 26.64 -3.68 -10.20
N PRO A 738 27.73 -4.49 -10.23
CA PRO A 738 27.88 -5.63 -9.33
C PRO A 738 27.77 -5.28 -7.83
N SER A 739 28.17 -4.06 -7.45
CA SER A 739 28.08 -3.56 -6.07
C SER A 739 26.66 -3.43 -5.54
N ASP A 740 25.66 -3.32 -6.43
CA ASP A 740 24.26 -3.20 -6.03
C ASP A 740 23.63 -4.56 -5.66
N TYR A 741 24.33 -5.66 -5.96
CA TYR A 741 23.93 -7.03 -5.66
C TYR A 741 24.90 -7.69 -4.67
N PRO A 742 24.96 -7.19 -3.41
CA PRO A 742 26.01 -7.58 -2.48
C PRO A 742 25.90 -9.03 -1.98
N VAL A 743 24.77 -9.70 -2.22
CA VAL A 743 24.52 -11.11 -1.90
C VAL A 743 24.98 -12.03 -3.04
N ASP A 744 24.52 -11.75 -4.27
CA ASP A 744 24.79 -12.56 -5.44
C ASP A 744 24.94 -11.67 -6.71
N PRO A 745 26.17 -11.25 -7.05
CA PRO A 745 26.42 -10.48 -8.27
C PRO A 745 26.22 -11.27 -9.57
N GLY A 746 26.14 -12.61 -9.50
CA GLY A 746 25.97 -13.47 -10.67
C GLY A 746 24.64 -13.26 -11.39
N VAL A 747 23.67 -12.59 -10.74
CA VAL A 747 22.37 -12.21 -11.31
C VAL A 747 22.47 -11.28 -12.51
N LEU A 748 23.63 -10.63 -12.70
CA LEU A 748 23.91 -9.76 -13.84
C LEU A 748 24.17 -10.53 -15.15
N ASP A 749 24.57 -11.80 -15.07
CA ASP A 749 24.79 -12.63 -16.24
C ASP A 749 23.49 -13.34 -16.61
N PRO A 750 22.84 -12.98 -17.74
CA PRO A 750 21.55 -13.54 -18.13
C PRO A 750 21.63 -15.03 -18.49
N SER A 751 22.83 -15.58 -18.71
CA SER A 751 23.03 -17.01 -18.96
C SER A 751 23.05 -17.85 -17.68
N GLN A 752 23.20 -17.20 -16.54
CA GLN A 752 23.26 -17.90 -15.27
C GLN A 752 21.86 -18.24 -14.80
N PRO A 753 21.66 -19.41 -14.14
CA PRO A 753 20.42 -19.74 -13.47
C PRO A 753 19.99 -18.57 -12.59
N GLN A 754 20.96 -17.99 -11.87
CA GLN A 754 21.16 -16.62 -11.40
C GLN A 754 20.19 -15.50 -11.74
N SER A 755 20.05 -15.24 -13.04
CA SER A 755 19.48 -14.00 -13.56
C SER A 755 18.11 -13.68 -12.98
N LEU A 756 17.84 -12.39 -12.76
CA LEU A 756 16.50 -11.91 -12.45
C LEU A 756 15.61 -12.14 -13.68
N ASP A 757 14.37 -12.57 -13.45
CA ASP A 757 13.34 -12.57 -14.49
C ASP A 757 12.78 -11.14 -14.62
N PRO A 758 13.07 -10.42 -15.72
CA PRO A 758 12.55 -9.07 -15.90
C PRO A 758 11.01 -9.04 -15.97
N GLN A 759 10.33 -10.14 -16.34
CA GLN A 759 8.87 -10.16 -16.47
C GLN A 759 8.13 -10.11 -15.13
N PHE A 760 8.75 -10.58 -14.04
CA PHE A 760 8.11 -10.60 -12.72
C PHE A 760 7.69 -9.19 -12.23
N PHE A 761 8.47 -8.16 -12.59
CA PHE A 761 8.24 -6.77 -12.16
C PHE A 761 7.57 -5.91 -13.23
N LEU A 762 7.78 -6.18 -14.53
CA LEU A 762 7.19 -5.43 -15.64
C LEU A 762 5.64 -5.40 -15.63
N HIS A 763 4.96 -6.31 -14.93
CA HIS A 763 3.50 -6.24 -14.76
C HIS A 763 3.03 -5.05 -13.91
N SER A 764 3.95 -4.34 -13.25
CA SER A 764 3.62 -3.25 -12.33
C SER A 764 3.78 -1.85 -12.91
N LEU A 765 4.59 -1.67 -13.96
CA LEU A 765 4.82 -0.40 -14.68
C LEU A 765 4.75 -0.68 -16.18
N ARG A 766 3.98 0.13 -16.91
CA ARG A 766 3.87 0.08 -18.36
C ARG A 766 3.93 1.48 -18.96
N PHE A 767 4.48 1.59 -20.17
CA PHE A 767 4.44 2.80 -20.99
C PHE A 767 3.42 2.57 -22.12
N PRO A 768 2.17 3.08 -21.99
CA PRO A 768 1.09 2.73 -22.91
C PRO A 768 1.31 3.23 -24.35
N ASP A 769 2.02 4.34 -24.55
CA ASP A 769 2.51 4.75 -25.87
C ASP A 769 3.97 4.33 -26.02
N THR A 770 4.21 3.18 -26.65
CA THR A 770 5.55 2.62 -26.86
C THR A 770 6.38 3.38 -27.89
N GLY A 771 5.76 4.25 -28.70
CA GLY A 771 6.46 5.11 -29.64
C GLY A 771 7.05 6.36 -28.99
N ALA A 772 6.54 6.74 -27.80
CA ALA A 772 7.00 7.89 -27.06
C ALA A 772 8.05 7.49 -26.01
N ASN A 773 9.06 8.34 -25.84
CA ASN A 773 10.10 8.21 -24.83
C ASN A 773 10.70 9.58 -24.56
N ALA A 774 11.45 9.69 -23.48
CA ALA A 774 12.08 10.94 -23.05
C ALA A 774 13.60 10.79 -22.88
N HIS A 775 14.23 10.10 -23.83
CA HIS A 775 15.68 9.95 -23.93
C HIS A 775 16.22 10.85 -25.05
N PRO A 776 16.84 11.99 -24.73
CA PRO A 776 17.45 12.89 -25.71
C PRO A 776 18.40 12.14 -26.67
N GLY A 777 18.29 12.41 -27.97
CA GLY A 777 19.08 11.75 -29.00
C GLY A 777 18.52 10.40 -29.47
N GLN A 778 17.41 9.93 -28.91
CA GLN A 778 16.70 8.74 -29.40
C GLN A 778 15.44 9.12 -30.20
N PRO A 779 15.11 8.40 -31.28
CA PRO A 779 13.86 8.62 -32.02
C PRO A 779 12.64 8.48 -31.12
N THR A 780 11.66 9.35 -31.28
CA THR A 780 10.41 9.33 -30.51
C THR A 780 9.22 9.76 -31.37
N SER A 781 8.00 9.46 -30.93
CA SER A 781 6.76 10.01 -31.50
C SER A 781 6.38 11.35 -30.87
N GLY A 782 6.89 11.63 -29.66
CA GLY A 782 6.62 12.85 -28.92
C GLY A 782 6.88 12.68 -27.42
N VAL A 783 6.51 13.72 -26.67
CA VAL A 783 6.65 13.77 -25.21
C VAL A 783 5.34 14.19 -24.54
N TYR A 784 5.18 13.78 -23.29
CA TYR A 784 4.01 13.97 -22.46
C TYR A 784 4.29 14.91 -21.27
N ALA A 785 3.24 15.55 -20.79
CA ALA A 785 3.21 16.32 -19.55
C ALA A 785 1.79 16.30 -18.93
N SER A 786 1.71 16.68 -17.65
CA SER A 786 0.47 17.02 -16.93
C SER A 786 -0.70 16.02 -17.08
N PRO A 787 -0.55 14.74 -16.67
CA PRO A 787 -1.64 13.79 -16.70
C PRO A 787 -2.72 14.14 -15.66
N ALA A 788 -3.99 13.97 -16.02
CA ALA A 788 -5.13 14.07 -15.12
C ALA A 788 -6.18 12.99 -15.42
N THR A 789 -6.90 12.55 -14.39
CA THR A 789 -7.91 11.49 -14.53
C THR A 789 -9.25 12.02 -15.08
N LEU A 790 -9.94 11.19 -15.84
CA LEU A 790 -11.35 11.38 -16.26
C LEU A 790 -12.25 10.32 -15.62
N PRO A 791 -13.54 10.62 -15.41
CA PRO A 791 -14.47 9.70 -14.74
C PRO A 791 -14.64 8.37 -15.49
N ASN A 792 -14.51 8.35 -16.82
CA ASN A 792 -14.65 7.16 -17.65
C ASN A 792 -13.41 6.23 -17.65
N GLY A 793 -12.42 6.48 -16.77
CA GLY A 793 -11.18 5.70 -16.71
C GLY A 793 -10.15 6.03 -17.79
N GLN A 794 -10.37 7.07 -18.60
CA GLN A 794 -9.37 7.65 -19.50
C GLN A 794 -8.54 8.74 -18.81
N LEU A 795 -7.57 9.30 -19.54
CA LEU A 795 -6.68 10.37 -19.10
C LEU A 795 -6.85 11.61 -19.97
N LEU A 796 -6.75 12.79 -19.36
CA LEU A 796 -6.27 13.99 -20.03
C LEU A 796 -4.75 14.01 -19.93
N VAL A 797 -4.07 14.30 -21.03
CA VAL A 797 -2.61 14.47 -21.06
C VAL A 797 -2.26 15.61 -22.00
N SER A 798 -1.18 16.32 -21.69
CA SER A 798 -0.54 17.21 -22.67
C SER A 798 0.46 16.42 -23.48
N PHE A 799 0.33 16.43 -24.81
CA PHE A 799 1.22 15.71 -25.72
C PHE A 799 1.70 16.63 -26.83
N GLY A 800 3.01 16.61 -27.07
CA GLY A 800 3.67 17.34 -28.14
C GLY A 800 4.46 16.38 -29.03
N SER A 801 4.26 16.47 -30.34
CA SER A 801 5.00 15.66 -31.31
C SER A 801 6.46 16.11 -31.39
N ALA A 802 7.39 15.16 -31.43
CA ALA A 802 8.81 15.40 -31.57
C ALA A 802 9.45 14.18 -32.25
N ALA A 803 10.47 14.40 -33.09
CA ALA A 803 11.28 13.30 -33.63
C ALA A 803 12.44 12.91 -32.70
N ASP A 804 12.87 13.85 -31.85
CA ASP A 804 13.88 13.70 -30.81
C ASP A 804 13.44 14.55 -29.61
N PRO A 805 13.39 14.00 -28.37
CA PRO A 805 13.05 14.78 -27.19
C PRO A 805 13.92 16.03 -27.01
N ALA A 806 15.20 15.99 -27.39
CA ALA A 806 16.14 17.11 -27.25
C ALA A 806 15.74 18.35 -28.05
N ALA A 807 15.05 18.16 -29.17
CA ALA A 807 14.65 19.22 -30.09
C ALA A 807 13.20 19.67 -29.92
N PHE A 808 12.48 19.11 -28.95
CA PHE A 808 11.09 19.46 -28.71
C PHE A 808 10.96 20.93 -28.31
N GLY A 809 10.10 21.68 -29.01
CA GLY A 809 9.96 23.14 -28.85
C GLY A 809 8.97 23.59 -27.77
N GLY A 810 8.36 22.65 -27.04
CA GLY A 810 7.39 22.97 -25.99
C GLY A 810 5.95 23.19 -26.49
N ASP A 811 5.63 22.81 -27.73
CA ASP A 811 4.28 22.90 -28.30
C ASP A 811 3.46 21.69 -27.85
N TYR A 812 2.52 21.93 -26.93
CA TYR A 812 1.72 20.90 -26.28
C TYR A 812 0.26 21.13 -26.58
N ASP A 813 -0.42 20.07 -27.03
CA ASP A 813 -1.86 20.01 -27.15
C ASP A 813 -2.44 19.15 -26.02
N VAL A 814 -3.73 19.29 -25.71
CA VAL A 814 -4.43 18.41 -24.76
C VAL A 814 -5.11 17.26 -25.50
N TRP A 815 -4.87 16.03 -25.04
CA TRP A 815 -5.37 14.79 -25.60
C TRP A 815 -6.14 13.97 -24.57
N VAL A 816 -7.16 13.25 -25.03
CA VAL A 816 -7.80 12.17 -24.27
C VAL A 816 -7.11 10.86 -24.62
N MET A 817 -6.66 10.09 -23.63
CA MET A 817 -5.84 8.89 -23.84
C MET A 817 -6.35 7.69 -23.02
N SER A 818 -6.31 6.51 -23.64
CA SER A 818 -6.52 5.23 -22.97
C SER A 818 -5.25 4.81 -22.21
N PRO A 819 -5.30 4.62 -20.87
CA PRO A 819 -4.14 4.16 -20.09
C PRO A 819 -3.79 2.68 -20.31
N THR A 820 -4.61 1.92 -21.03
CA THR A 820 -4.34 0.51 -21.36
C THR A 820 -3.75 0.35 -22.75
N THR A 821 -4.31 1.02 -23.75
CA THR A 821 -3.94 0.80 -25.16
C THR A 821 -3.02 1.87 -25.73
N GLY A 822 -2.85 3.01 -25.04
CA GLY A 822 -2.10 4.15 -25.54
C GLY A 822 -2.81 4.95 -26.63
N ALA A 823 -3.96 4.49 -27.11
CA ALA A 823 -4.77 5.21 -28.09
C ALA A 823 -5.15 6.58 -27.53
N LYS A 824 -4.91 7.64 -28.32
CA LYS A 824 -5.17 9.02 -27.95
C LYS A 824 -5.86 9.81 -29.05
N THR A 825 -6.71 10.75 -28.66
CA THR A 825 -7.42 11.66 -29.57
C THR A 825 -7.24 13.10 -29.08
N LYS A 826 -6.87 14.01 -29.98
CA LYS A 826 -6.68 15.43 -29.65
C LYS A 826 -8.01 16.02 -29.23
N LEU A 827 -8.04 16.67 -28.07
CA LEU A 827 -9.21 17.37 -27.57
C LEU A 827 -9.17 18.85 -27.97
N LEU A 828 -8.03 19.51 -27.72
CA LEU A 828 -7.80 20.92 -28.06
C LEU A 828 -6.30 21.21 -28.21
N GLY A 829 -5.99 22.38 -28.75
CA GLY A 829 -4.66 22.99 -28.73
C GLY A 829 -4.29 23.65 -30.06
N ASP A 830 -3.47 24.69 -29.99
CA ASP A 830 -3.13 25.58 -31.12
C ASP A 830 -1.63 25.54 -31.39
N ALA A 831 -1.24 25.58 -32.66
CA ALA A 831 0.18 25.68 -33.02
C ALA A 831 0.81 26.96 -32.45
N GLY A 832 2.00 26.83 -31.87
CA GLY A 832 2.74 27.96 -31.31
C GLY A 832 2.36 28.33 -29.87
N SER A 833 1.55 27.52 -29.19
CA SER A 833 1.29 27.62 -27.75
C SER A 833 1.45 26.28 -27.05
N ALA A 834 1.39 26.30 -25.73
CA ALA A 834 1.38 25.11 -24.90
C ALA A 834 0.11 25.10 -24.06
N GLU A 835 -0.75 24.12 -24.30
CA GLU A 835 -1.93 23.82 -23.48
C GLU A 835 -1.61 22.69 -22.49
N VAL A 836 -1.53 23.05 -21.22
CA VAL A 836 -1.07 22.19 -20.13
C VAL A 836 -1.94 22.24 -18.88
N ASP A 837 -1.68 21.33 -17.95
CA ASP A 837 -2.36 21.22 -16.66
C ASP A 837 -3.89 21.09 -16.80
N ALA A 838 -4.35 20.38 -17.82
CA ALA A 838 -5.77 20.18 -18.05
C ALA A 838 -6.39 19.27 -16.98
N VAL A 839 -7.53 19.67 -16.41
CA VAL A 839 -8.29 18.92 -15.41
C VAL A 839 -9.79 18.95 -15.72
N GLY A 840 -10.47 17.83 -15.55
CA GLY A 840 -11.92 17.72 -15.74
C GLY A 840 -12.71 18.32 -14.57
N VAL A 841 -13.83 18.96 -14.87
CA VAL A 841 -14.79 19.49 -13.89
C VAL A 841 -15.96 18.52 -13.74
N TYR A 842 -15.94 17.72 -12.67
CA TYR A 842 -16.96 16.72 -12.32
C TYR A 842 -16.94 16.46 -10.81
N ALA A 843 -18.02 15.90 -10.26
CA ALA A 843 -18.05 15.47 -8.87
C ALA A 843 -17.45 14.07 -8.70
N ARG A 844 -16.70 13.89 -7.62
CA ARG A 844 -16.06 12.64 -7.18
C ARG A 844 -16.71 12.18 -5.88
N LEU A 845 -16.79 10.87 -5.68
CA LEU A 845 -17.24 10.33 -4.41
C LEU A 845 -16.24 10.72 -3.31
N ALA A 846 -16.72 11.47 -2.30
CA ALA A 846 -15.94 11.77 -1.11
C ALA A 846 -15.84 10.50 -0.25
N ARG A 847 -14.68 9.85 -0.29
CA ARG A 847 -14.39 8.69 0.56
C ARG A 847 -13.82 9.14 1.90
N PRO A 848 -14.00 8.34 2.98
CA PRO A 848 -13.31 8.60 4.24
C PRO A 848 -11.80 8.73 4.03
N VAL A 849 -11.20 9.74 4.65
CA VAL A 849 -9.76 9.93 4.62
C VAL A 849 -9.10 8.88 5.51
N PHE A 850 -8.08 8.21 4.96
CA PHE A 850 -7.26 7.27 5.69
C PHE A 850 -6.54 7.97 6.85
N VAL A 851 -6.65 7.38 8.03
CA VAL A 851 -6.02 7.86 9.27
C VAL A 851 -4.91 6.87 9.64
N SER A 852 -3.78 7.40 10.09
CA SER A 852 -2.66 6.59 10.58
C SER A 852 -3.13 5.58 11.63
N THR A 853 -2.73 4.32 11.48
CA THR A 853 -3.17 3.21 12.33
C THR A 853 -2.03 2.23 12.61
N ILE A 854 -2.15 1.50 13.71
CA ILE A 854 -1.12 0.56 14.19
C ILE A 854 -1.18 -0.84 13.54
N ASP A 855 -2.13 -1.08 12.64
CA ASP A 855 -2.28 -2.33 11.89
C ASP A 855 -1.94 -2.21 10.39
N GLU A 856 -1.47 -1.04 9.96
CA GLU A 856 -0.81 -0.92 8.66
C GLU A 856 0.62 -1.49 8.80
N PRO A 857 0.96 -2.62 8.14
CA PRO A 857 2.27 -3.24 8.35
C PRO A 857 3.44 -2.31 8.01
N ASN A 858 3.26 -1.45 7.00
CA ASN A 858 4.29 -0.54 6.51
C ASN A 858 4.16 0.90 7.01
N GLY A 859 3.07 1.22 7.72
CA GLY A 859 2.70 2.56 8.17
C GLY A 859 2.17 2.54 9.61
N ASN A 860 2.71 1.64 10.44
CA ASN A 860 2.30 1.41 11.82
C ASN A 860 2.60 2.67 12.65
N VAL A 861 1.62 3.55 12.70
CA VAL A 861 1.77 4.92 13.19
C VAL A 861 0.57 5.30 14.04
N THR A 862 0.84 5.95 15.16
CA THR A 862 -0.14 6.71 15.93
C THR A 862 0.25 8.18 15.91
N MET A 863 -0.73 9.06 15.68
CA MET A 863 -0.53 10.52 15.70
C MET A 863 -1.09 11.12 16.99
N PHE A 864 -0.24 11.81 17.75
CA PHE A 864 -0.60 12.55 18.96
C PHE A 864 -0.58 14.05 18.72
N THR A 865 -1.75 14.69 18.72
CA THR A 865 -1.88 16.12 18.40
C THR A 865 -1.39 17.08 19.48
N ASP A 866 -1.18 16.58 20.70
CA ASP A 866 -0.68 17.30 21.88
C ASP A 866 0.84 17.18 22.06
N ARG A 867 1.52 16.48 21.15
CA ARG A 867 2.97 16.19 21.21
C ARG A 867 3.70 16.86 20.05
N THR A 868 4.96 17.21 20.30
CA THR A 868 5.84 17.84 19.30
C THR A 868 7.05 16.97 18.96
N GLU A 869 7.42 16.06 19.87
CA GLU A 869 8.35 14.97 19.61
C GLU A 869 7.82 13.96 18.58
N ALA A 870 8.72 13.16 18.03
CA ALA A 870 8.39 11.87 17.43
C ALA A 870 9.07 10.75 18.23
N GLN A 871 8.43 9.59 18.35
CA GLN A 871 9.00 8.38 18.94
C GLN A 871 9.00 7.25 17.91
N VAL A 872 10.10 6.54 17.79
CA VAL A 872 10.28 5.49 16.80
C VAL A 872 10.74 4.22 17.50
N ASN A 873 10.01 3.12 17.30
CA ASN A 873 10.41 1.78 17.71
C ASN A 873 10.79 0.97 16.46
N VAL A 874 12.07 0.69 16.28
CA VAL A 874 12.57 -0.11 15.17
C VAL A 874 12.59 -1.57 15.63
N LEU A 875 11.81 -2.42 14.96
CA LEU A 875 11.59 -3.81 15.39
C LEU A 875 12.84 -4.68 15.18
N ASP A 876 13.60 -4.41 14.12
CA ASP A 876 14.95 -4.96 13.89
C ASP A 876 15.75 -3.99 13.01
N MET A 877 16.73 -3.31 13.60
CA MET A 877 17.55 -2.34 12.88
C MET A 877 18.48 -2.98 11.87
N ARG A 878 18.85 -4.25 12.04
CA ARG A 878 19.74 -4.97 11.10
C ARG A 878 18.99 -5.28 9.80
N VAL A 879 17.73 -5.66 9.91
CA VAL A 879 16.82 -5.81 8.76
C VAL A 879 16.54 -4.45 8.11
N LEU A 880 16.21 -3.42 8.88
CA LEU A 880 15.99 -2.07 8.34
C LEU A 880 17.22 -1.56 7.58
N SER A 881 18.41 -1.77 8.13
CA SER A 881 19.68 -1.43 7.48
C SER A 881 19.81 -2.11 6.11
N SER A 882 19.45 -3.39 6.01
CA SER A 882 19.47 -4.08 4.72
C SER A 882 18.55 -3.43 3.67
N LEU A 883 17.43 -2.82 4.07
CA LEU A 883 16.52 -2.09 3.15
C LEU A 883 17.06 -0.72 2.74
N LEU A 884 17.63 0.02 3.69
CA LEU A 884 18.12 1.38 3.45
C LEU A 884 19.39 1.41 2.59
N PHE A 885 20.20 0.35 2.67
CA PHE A 885 21.54 0.29 2.07
C PHE A 885 21.66 -0.68 0.88
N GLN A 886 20.69 -1.58 0.69
CA GLN A 886 20.57 -2.45 -0.48
C GLN A 886 19.15 -2.36 -1.06
N ASN A 887 19.05 -2.13 -2.36
CA ASN A 887 17.77 -1.92 -3.02
C ASN A 887 17.46 -2.94 -4.12
N THR A 888 18.13 -4.08 -4.11
CA THR A 888 17.93 -5.19 -5.07
C THR A 888 17.25 -6.38 -4.40
N PRO A 889 16.59 -7.29 -5.14
CA PRO A 889 15.71 -8.33 -4.61
C PRO A 889 16.38 -9.71 -4.60
N THR A 890 17.69 -9.76 -4.30
CA THR A 890 18.52 -10.97 -4.47
C THR A 890 18.93 -11.62 -3.15
N GLY A 891 18.14 -11.39 -2.09
CA GLY A 891 18.51 -11.73 -0.72
C GLY A 891 18.91 -10.49 0.07
N ARG A 892 19.11 -10.63 1.39
CA ARG A 892 19.44 -9.52 2.29
C ARG A 892 20.66 -9.84 3.14
N ILE A 893 21.57 -8.87 3.23
CA ILE A 893 22.66 -8.91 4.21
C ILE A 893 22.16 -8.37 5.54
N VAL A 894 21.92 -9.26 6.49
CA VAL A 894 21.61 -8.93 7.88
C VAL A 894 22.88 -9.03 8.71
N ASP A 895 23.48 -7.89 9.05
CA ASP A 895 24.78 -7.82 9.73
C ASP A 895 24.60 -7.87 11.27
N PRO A 896 24.98 -8.99 11.93
CA PRO A 896 24.80 -9.14 13.38
C PRO A 896 25.79 -8.33 14.22
N GLU A 897 26.88 -7.82 13.62
CA GLU A 897 27.91 -7.00 14.29
C GLU A 897 27.45 -5.55 14.49
N ILE A 898 26.36 -5.11 13.85
CA ILE A 898 25.77 -3.79 14.12
C ILE A 898 25.17 -3.80 15.54
N LYS A 899 25.76 -2.98 16.42
CA LYS A 899 25.33 -2.77 17.82
C LYS A 899 24.83 -1.37 18.13
N GLN A 900 25.04 -0.41 17.22
CA GLN A 900 24.57 0.96 17.35
C GLN A 900 24.38 1.61 15.98
N VAL A 901 23.58 2.68 15.92
CA VAL A 901 23.37 3.51 14.73
C VAL A 901 23.45 4.99 15.11
N PHE A 902 24.06 5.81 14.26
CA PHE A 902 24.15 7.25 14.45
C PHE A 902 23.04 7.96 13.66
N VAL A 903 22.37 8.92 14.30
CA VAL A 903 21.32 9.73 13.67
C VAL A 903 21.80 11.16 13.55
N TYR A 904 21.70 11.72 12.35
CA TYR A 904 22.07 13.09 12.06
C TYR A 904 20.85 13.87 11.57
N GLU A 905 20.71 15.12 12.01
CA GLU A 905 19.90 16.13 11.34
C GLU A 905 20.64 16.62 10.11
N ASP A 906 19.99 16.62 8.94
CA ASP A 906 20.53 17.23 7.73
C ASP A 906 20.08 18.69 7.67
N MET A 907 21.03 19.63 7.56
CA MET A 907 20.76 21.06 7.72
C MET A 907 20.70 21.81 6.38
N PRO A 908 19.80 22.81 6.23
CA PRO A 908 19.79 23.66 5.05
C PRO A 908 21.08 24.50 4.95
N PRO A 909 21.44 24.98 3.74
CA PRO A 909 22.42 26.05 3.60
C PRO A 909 22.00 27.27 4.45
N PRO A 910 22.94 27.86 5.21
CA PRO A 910 22.73 29.16 5.84
C PRO A 910 22.25 30.22 4.85
N ALA A 911 21.52 31.23 5.33
CA ALA A 911 20.86 32.21 4.46
C ALA A 911 21.84 32.99 3.56
N ASP A 912 23.09 33.17 3.99
CA ASP A 912 24.18 33.83 3.27
C ASP A 912 24.85 32.95 2.20
N VAL A 913 24.63 31.62 2.23
CA VAL A 913 25.07 30.66 1.21
C VAL A 913 24.01 30.58 0.11
N ASP A 914 24.00 31.59 -0.77
CA ASP A 914 23.09 31.69 -1.92
C ASP A 914 23.65 31.08 -3.23
N SER A 915 24.79 30.41 -3.15
CA SER A 915 25.44 29.75 -4.28
C SER A 915 26.46 28.72 -3.77
N PHE A 916 26.79 27.73 -4.60
CA PHE A 916 27.83 26.74 -4.26
C PHE A 916 29.20 27.37 -3.99
N ALA A 917 29.54 28.47 -4.66
CA ALA A 917 30.80 29.18 -4.44
C ALA A 917 30.95 29.69 -3.00
N LYS A 918 29.83 29.99 -2.31
CA LYS A 918 29.81 30.41 -0.90
C LYS A 918 29.71 29.25 0.09
N GLY A 919 29.53 28.02 -0.38
CA GLY A 919 29.32 26.86 0.49
C GLY A 919 30.60 26.27 1.11
N GLY A 920 31.79 26.63 0.59
CA GLY A 920 33.08 26.21 1.13
C GLY A 920 33.26 24.68 1.19
N SER A 921 33.80 24.18 2.29
CA SER A 921 34.04 22.73 2.49
C SER A 921 32.78 21.88 2.61
N ASN A 922 31.60 22.51 2.68
CA ASN A 922 30.32 21.81 2.72
C ASN A 922 29.82 21.44 1.32
N VAL A 923 30.51 21.84 0.24
CA VAL A 923 30.12 21.49 -1.12
C VAL A 923 30.95 20.32 -1.61
N VAL A 924 30.27 19.30 -2.14
CA VAL A 924 30.89 18.18 -2.85
C VAL A 924 30.42 18.16 -4.30
N THR A 925 31.32 17.78 -5.20
CA THR A 925 31.03 17.55 -6.61
C THR A 925 31.08 16.04 -6.87
N ASP A 926 30.04 15.53 -7.51
CA ASP A 926 29.91 14.12 -7.89
C ASP A 926 29.34 14.00 -9.34
N PRO A 927 29.08 12.80 -9.87
CA PRO A 927 28.54 12.63 -11.22
C PRO A 927 27.19 13.33 -11.48
N PHE A 928 26.46 13.73 -10.44
CA PHE A 928 25.18 14.44 -10.52
C PHE A 928 25.34 15.96 -10.32
N GLY A 929 26.56 16.48 -10.28
CA GLY A 929 26.88 17.90 -10.10
C GLY A 929 27.28 18.24 -8.66
N GLN A 930 27.05 19.49 -8.25
CA GLN A 930 27.37 19.96 -6.90
C GLN A 930 26.21 19.72 -5.93
N VAL A 931 26.50 19.52 -4.65
CA VAL A 931 25.52 19.48 -3.56
C VAL A 931 26.13 20.05 -2.28
N TYR A 932 25.32 20.78 -1.52
CA TYR A 932 25.67 21.25 -0.18
C TYR A 932 25.31 20.20 0.89
N VAL A 933 26.22 19.93 1.82
CA VAL A 933 26.03 18.96 2.90
C VAL A 933 26.53 19.52 4.21
N ARG A 934 25.63 19.61 5.19
CA ARG A 934 25.94 20.05 6.55
C ARG A 934 25.03 19.28 7.50
N ARG A 935 25.60 18.53 8.45
CA ARG A 935 24.86 17.59 9.29
C ARG A 935 25.17 17.79 10.76
N ARG A 936 24.19 17.66 11.63
CA ARG A 936 24.37 17.74 13.09
C ARG A 936 24.06 16.41 13.74
N LEU A 937 24.97 15.88 14.54
CA LEU A 937 24.74 14.62 15.24
C LEU A 937 23.63 14.79 16.31
N LEU A 938 22.57 14.00 16.22
CA LEU A 938 21.52 13.93 17.25
C LEU A 938 21.88 12.95 18.36
N GLY A 939 22.43 11.78 17.99
CA GLY A 939 22.83 10.76 18.94
C GLY A 939 23.32 9.46 18.31
N ALA A 940 23.91 8.61 19.15
CA ALA A 940 24.29 7.24 18.82
C ALA A 940 23.37 6.29 19.61
N ILE A 941 22.45 5.63 18.90
CA ILE A 941 21.41 4.79 19.49
C ILE A 941 21.95 3.36 19.64
N PRO A 942 21.95 2.76 20.85
CA PRO A 942 22.29 1.36 21.03
C PRO A 942 21.17 0.42 20.53
N LEU A 943 21.56 -0.80 20.11
CA LEU A 943 20.64 -1.87 19.77
C LEU A 943 20.57 -2.92 20.87
N GLU A 944 19.39 -3.49 21.05
CA GLU A 944 19.17 -4.67 21.87
C GLU A 944 19.76 -5.94 21.23
N GLU A 945 19.78 -7.06 21.97
CA GLU A 945 20.33 -8.31 21.47
C GLU A 945 19.60 -8.81 20.22
N ASP A 946 18.26 -8.71 20.24
CA ASP A 946 17.37 -9.01 19.11
C ASP A 946 17.46 -8.01 17.95
N GLY A 947 18.29 -6.96 18.06
CA GLY A 947 18.48 -5.94 17.04
C GLY A 947 17.46 -4.80 17.08
N SER A 948 16.49 -4.85 18.00
CA SER A 948 15.48 -3.80 18.17
C SER A 948 16.05 -2.56 18.87
N THR A 949 15.41 -1.41 18.67
CA THR A 949 15.73 -0.18 19.41
C THR A 949 14.55 0.78 19.45
N LYS A 950 14.49 1.64 20.46
CA LYS A 950 13.45 2.66 20.60
C LYS A 950 14.09 4.01 20.94
N PHE A 951 13.70 5.05 20.23
CA PHE A 951 14.26 6.40 20.40
C PHE A 951 13.23 7.49 20.19
N GLN A 952 13.52 8.68 20.73
CA GLN A 952 12.69 9.86 20.60
C GLN A 952 13.51 11.02 20.04
N LEU A 953 12.97 11.77 19.10
CA LEU A 953 13.62 12.92 18.45
C LEU A 953 12.63 14.09 18.29
N PRO A 954 13.09 15.31 18.02
CA PRO A 954 12.19 16.42 17.70
C PRO A 954 11.45 16.12 16.39
N GLY A 955 10.11 16.20 16.40
CA GLY A 955 9.32 15.94 15.21
C GLY A 955 9.59 16.98 14.12
N GLY A 956 9.44 16.57 12.86
CA GLY A 956 9.69 17.38 11.67
C GLY A 956 11.17 17.55 11.30
N LEU A 957 12.12 16.86 11.95
CA LEU A 957 13.53 16.96 11.54
C LEU A 957 13.82 16.11 10.29
N PRO A 958 14.46 16.67 9.25
CA PRO A 958 15.08 15.86 8.20
C PRO A 958 16.30 15.13 8.78
N ILE A 959 16.29 13.80 8.77
CA ILE A 959 17.36 12.98 9.34
C ILE A 959 17.98 12.02 8.33
N VAL A 960 19.24 11.64 8.60
CA VAL A 960 19.96 10.57 7.89
C VAL A 960 20.63 9.64 8.90
N LEU A 961 20.69 8.35 8.56
CA LEU A 961 21.34 7.34 9.39
C LEU A 961 22.77 7.05 8.92
N LYS A 962 23.65 6.78 9.88
CA LYS A 962 25.00 6.26 9.65
C LYS A 962 25.23 5.00 10.47
N LEU A 963 25.71 3.96 9.80
CA LEU A 963 26.10 2.68 10.40
C LEU A 963 27.59 2.69 10.77
N PRO A 964 28.00 1.96 11.81
CA PRO A 964 29.40 1.71 12.10
C PRO A 964 30.03 0.78 11.04
N ASP A 965 31.36 0.81 10.96
CA ASP A 965 32.13 -0.19 10.21
C ASP A 965 32.19 -1.52 10.97
N THR A 966 31.79 -2.59 10.30
CA THR A 966 31.88 -3.97 10.77
C THR A 966 32.97 -4.71 10.00
N LYS A 967 33.30 -5.94 10.41
CA LYS A 967 34.19 -6.78 9.60
C LYS A 967 33.59 -7.01 8.21
N LEU A 968 32.31 -7.39 8.17
CA LEU A 968 31.57 -7.64 6.94
C LEU A 968 31.52 -6.41 6.01
N SER A 969 31.31 -5.20 6.57
CA SER A 969 31.24 -4.00 5.76
C SER A 969 32.54 -3.64 5.08
N ARG A 970 33.67 -3.83 5.77
CA ARG A 970 35.01 -3.58 5.22
C ARG A 970 35.37 -4.60 4.16
N GLU A 971 35.05 -5.87 4.39
CA GLU A 971 35.30 -6.95 3.44
C GLU A 971 34.50 -6.78 2.14
N ARG A 972 33.26 -6.29 2.23
CA ARG A 972 32.34 -6.14 1.09
C ARG A 972 32.18 -4.70 0.58
N ASN A 973 32.94 -3.75 1.13
CA ASN A 973 32.85 -2.32 0.82
C ASN A 973 31.40 -1.77 0.84
N LEU A 974 30.64 -2.13 1.87
CA LEU A 974 29.22 -1.80 1.97
C LEU A 974 29.02 -0.34 2.42
N PRO A 975 28.07 0.41 1.81
CA PRO A 975 27.80 1.79 2.20
C PRO A 975 27.40 1.89 3.67
N ARG A 976 27.86 2.96 4.33
CA ARG A 976 27.64 3.21 5.77
C ARG A 976 26.82 4.46 6.08
N ILE A 977 26.56 5.30 5.08
CA ILE A 977 25.75 6.52 5.23
C ILE A 977 24.55 6.43 4.29
N GLN A 978 23.37 6.61 4.86
CA GLN A 978 22.12 6.62 4.10
C GLN A 978 22.14 7.79 3.12
N ARG A 979 21.77 7.52 1.86
CA ARG A 979 21.79 8.51 0.76
C ARG A 979 20.51 9.34 0.66
N GLU A 980 19.53 9.08 1.51
CA GLU A 980 18.20 9.66 1.44
C GLU A 980 17.79 10.18 2.82
N GLN A 981 17.19 11.37 2.88
CA GLN A 981 16.60 11.88 4.11
C GLN A 981 15.30 11.14 4.44
N MET A 982 15.07 10.89 5.73
CA MET A 982 13.79 10.47 6.28
C MET A 982 13.31 11.52 7.29
N VAL A 983 12.03 11.47 7.64
CA VAL A 983 11.40 12.38 8.61
C VAL A 983 10.31 11.63 9.36
N PHE A 984 10.09 12.04 10.60
CA PHE A 984 8.91 11.69 11.38
C PHE A 984 8.20 12.98 11.78
N ALA A 985 6.90 13.06 11.59
CA ALA A 985 6.11 14.25 11.86
C ALA A 985 6.01 14.56 13.37
N PRO A 986 5.74 15.82 13.74
CA PRO A 986 5.39 16.17 15.12
C PRO A 986 4.22 15.32 15.63
N GLY A 987 4.42 14.66 16.77
CA GLY A 987 3.45 13.76 17.38
C GLY A 987 3.41 12.35 16.78
N GLU A 988 4.31 12.01 15.85
CA GLU A 988 4.34 10.70 15.21
C GLU A 988 5.01 9.64 16.10
N TYR A 989 4.26 8.59 16.41
CA TYR A 989 4.72 7.44 17.17
C TYR A 989 4.67 6.22 16.26
N ALA A 990 5.82 5.79 15.75
CA ALA A 990 5.91 4.84 14.65
C ALA A 990 6.63 3.54 15.05
N HIS A 991 6.17 2.42 14.50
CA HIS A 991 6.97 1.20 14.39
C HIS A 991 7.62 1.11 13.01
N GLN A 992 8.90 0.76 12.97
CA GLN A 992 9.69 0.71 11.75
C GLN A 992 10.29 -0.68 11.55
N SER A 993 10.29 -1.15 10.30
CA SER A 993 10.80 -2.46 9.90
C SER A 993 10.04 -3.64 10.54
N PHE A 994 10.60 -4.84 10.42
CA PHE A 994 10.06 -6.09 10.92
C PHE A 994 11.18 -6.93 11.52
N LYS A 995 10.83 -7.77 12.51
CA LYS A 995 11.71 -8.86 12.92
C LYS A 995 12.04 -9.73 11.71
N ALA A 996 13.28 -10.21 11.62
CA ALA A 996 13.75 -11.02 10.50
C ALA A 996 12.82 -12.20 10.18
N GLU A 997 12.24 -12.85 11.20
CA GLU A 997 11.33 -13.97 11.02
C GLU A 997 9.99 -13.61 10.34
N PHE A 998 9.52 -12.36 10.41
CA PHE A 998 8.27 -11.93 9.78
C PHE A 998 8.49 -11.16 8.48
N PHE A 999 9.73 -10.72 8.22
CA PHE A 999 10.09 -9.93 7.04
C PHE A 999 9.67 -10.61 5.73
N ASP A 1000 9.97 -11.90 5.57
CA ASP A 1000 9.71 -12.62 4.31
C ASP A 1000 8.22 -12.67 3.97
N GLY A 1001 7.34 -12.75 4.97
CA GLY A 1001 5.90 -12.86 4.73
C GLY A 1001 5.21 -11.57 4.30
N LEU A 1002 5.83 -10.41 4.57
CA LEU A 1002 5.26 -9.08 4.31
C LEU A 1002 6.08 -8.30 3.28
N CYS A 1003 7.38 -8.13 3.54
CA CYS A 1003 8.26 -7.33 2.70
C CYS A 1003 8.90 -8.14 1.57
N GLY A 1004 9.14 -9.44 1.78
CA GLY A 1004 9.87 -10.29 0.84
C GLY A 1004 9.24 -10.38 -0.55
N GLN A 1005 7.91 -10.21 -0.67
CA GLN A 1005 7.19 -10.25 -1.96
C GLN A 1005 7.64 -9.15 -2.93
N CYS A 1006 8.07 -8.02 -2.37
CA CYS A 1006 8.70 -6.97 -3.14
C CYS A 1006 10.21 -7.10 -3.00
N HIS A 1007 10.73 -7.00 -1.78
CA HIS A 1007 12.13 -6.78 -1.46
C HIS A 1007 13.05 -8.00 -1.63
N GLY A 1008 12.52 -9.15 -2.04
CA GLY A 1008 13.17 -10.45 -1.95
C GLY A 1008 13.16 -10.95 -0.51
N SER A 1009 13.03 -12.26 -0.31
CA SER A 1009 13.22 -12.88 1.01
C SER A 1009 14.65 -12.64 1.52
N ILE A 1010 14.89 -12.81 2.82
CA ILE A 1010 16.23 -12.70 3.40
C ILE A 1010 17.20 -13.67 2.72
N SER A 1011 16.74 -14.90 2.44
CA SER A 1011 17.53 -15.93 1.76
C SER A 1011 17.74 -15.68 0.27
N GLY A 1012 16.89 -14.87 -0.37
CA GLY A 1012 16.83 -14.70 -1.83
C GLY A 1012 15.98 -15.77 -2.55
N HIS A 1013 15.44 -16.77 -1.85
CA HIS A 1013 14.58 -17.79 -2.44
C HIS A 1013 13.11 -17.36 -2.43
N ALA A 1014 12.44 -17.39 -3.60
CA ALA A 1014 11.06 -16.92 -3.73
C ALA A 1014 10.08 -17.68 -2.82
N ILE A 1015 10.19 -19.02 -2.72
CA ILE A 1015 9.33 -19.87 -1.88
C ILE A 1015 9.36 -19.56 -0.38
N ASP A 1016 10.34 -18.82 0.12
CA ASP A 1016 10.37 -18.37 1.53
C ASP A 1016 9.36 -17.24 1.78
N THR A 1017 8.88 -16.62 0.71
CA THR A 1017 7.93 -15.53 0.74
C THR A 1017 6.49 -16.06 0.89
N GLY A 1018 6.12 -16.43 2.11
CA GLY A 1018 4.79 -16.96 2.45
C GLY A 1018 4.09 -16.14 3.52
N LEU A 1019 2.76 -16.04 3.45
CA LEU A 1019 1.99 -15.46 4.54
C LEU A 1019 2.25 -16.26 5.82
N LYS A 1020 2.66 -15.58 6.89
CA LYS A 1020 2.71 -16.15 8.23
C LYS A 1020 1.43 -15.78 8.97
N PRO A 1021 0.53 -16.75 9.25
CA PRO A 1021 -0.63 -16.49 10.09
C PRO A 1021 -0.18 -15.97 11.46
N ASP A 1022 -0.98 -15.07 12.07
CA ASP A 1022 -0.73 -14.47 13.39
C ASP A 1022 0.45 -13.47 13.48
N PHE A 1023 0.84 -12.85 12.36
CA PHE A 1023 1.90 -11.83 12.39
C PHE A 1023 1.51 -10.59 13.22
N VAL A 1024 0.25 -10.16 13.19
CA VAL A 1024 -0.19 -8.89 13.79
C VAL A 1024 0.01 -8.89 15.31
N THR A 1025 -0.18 -10.05 15.96
CA THR A 1025 -0.12 -10.16 17.41
C THR A 1025 1.31 -10.31 17.95
N GLN A 1026 2.25 -10.82 17.13
CA GLN A 1026 3.61 -11.17 17.55
C GLN A 1026 4.70 -10.25 16.99
N ALA A 1027 4.45 -9.56 15.86
CA ALA A 1027 5.49 -8.84 15.14
C ALA A 1027 6.15 -7.72 15.96
N SER A 1028 5.39 -7.06 16.83
CA SER A 1028 5.86 -5.94 17.66
C SER A 1028 6.43 -6.37 19.02
N SER A 1029 6.48 -7.68 19.32
CA SER A 1029 7.10 -8.19 20.55
C SER A 1029 8.63 -8.20 20.41
N THR A 1030 9.26 -7.12 20.90
CA THR A 1030 10.71 -6.88 20.85
C THR A 1030 11.25 -6.46 22.23
N MET A 1031 12.55 -6.67 22.45
CA MET A 1031 13.23 -6.29 23.70
C MET A 1031 13.16 -4.79 23.98
N SER A 1032 13.11 -3.94 22.95
CA SER A 1032 13.02 -2.48 23.07
C SER A 1032 11.62 -1.97 23.44
N ARG A 1033 10.55 -2.76 23.23
CA ARG A 1033 9.16 -2.30 23.30
C ARG A 1033 8.84 -1.65 24.65
N ASP A 1034 9.18 -2.33 25.73
CA ASP A 1034 8.80 -1.93 27.09
C ASP A 1034 9.91 -1.15 27.83
N LYS A 1035 11.02 -0.84 27.16
CA LYS A 1035 12.12 -0.01 27.70
C LYS A 1035 11.88 1.48 27.44
N PRO A 1036 12.44 2.42 28.22
CA PRO A 1036 12.40 3.84 27.87
C PRO A 1036 13.11 4.12 26.53
N PRO A 1037 12.65 5.10 25.73
CA PRO A 1037 13.33 5.47 24.49
C PRO A 1037 14.69 6.13 24.76
N PHE A 1038 15.64 5.96 23.83
CA PHE A 1038 16.86 6.78 23.79
C PHE A 1038 16.50 8.24 23.43
N MET A 1039 16.84 9.17 24.31
CA MET A 1039 16.39 10.57 24.23
C MET A 1039 17.32 11.43 23.36
N MET A 1040 16.88 11.72 22.13
CA MET A 1040 17.50 12.71 21.23
C MET A 1040 16.66 13.97 21.05
N ASN A 1041 15.47 14.04 21.65
CA ASN A 1041 14.62 15.24 21.67
C ASN A 1041 15.25 16.34 22.52
N LYS A 1042 16.24 17.03 21.96
CA LYS A 1042 17.03 18.09 22.60
C LYS A 1042 16.95 19.38 21.81
N PRO A 1043 17.00 20.55 22.47
CA PRO A 1043 17.07 21.83 21.79
C PRO A 1043 18.34 21.91 20.92
N PRO A 1044 18.35 22.70 19.83
CA PRO A 1044 19.47 22.78 18.89
C PRO A 1044 20.84 23.00 19.53
N ALA A 1045 20.91 23.78 20.62
CA ALA A 1045 22.14 24.11 21.34
C ALA A 1045 22.76 22.94 22.14
N GLU A 1046 21.99 21.89 22.43
CA GLU A 1046 22.44 20.71 23.19
C GLU A 1046 22.74 19.50 22.30
N ARG A 1047 22.64 19.65 20.98
CA ARG A 1047 22.93 18.61 20.00
C ARG A 1047 24.44 18.50 19.75
N GLY A 1048 24.85 17.40 19.13
CA GLY A 1048 26.25 17.10 18.85
C GLY A 1048 26.90 18.00 17.80
N PRO A 1049 28.16 17.70 17.42
CA PRO A 1049 28.91 18.52 16.47
C PRO A 1049 28.24 18.58 15.09
N ILE A 1050 28.56 19.66 14.37
CA ILE A 1050 28.21 19.83 12.98
C ILE A 1050 29.36 19.35 12.11
N GLU A 1051 29.06 18.50 11.14
CA GLU A 1051 29.98 17.88 10.20
C GLU A 1051 29.60 18.27 8.76
N GLY A 1052 30.60 18.37 7.89
CA GLY A 1052 30.40 18.56 6.45
C GLY A 1052 30.13 17.23 5.73
N PRO A 1053 30.34 17.16 4.40
CA PRO A 1053 30.26 15.89 3.68
C PRO A 1053 31.26 14.87 4.27
N PRO A 1054 30.90 13.57 4.27
CA PRO A 1054 31.81 12.53 4.75
C PRO A 1054 33.13 12.56 3.96
N THR A 1055 34.25 12.45 4.66
CA THR A 1055 35.57 12.29 4.03
C THR A 1055 35.58 11.01 3.22
N GLY A 1056 35.87 11.12 1.91
CA GLY A 1056 35.49 10.14 0.90
C GLY A 1056 35.92 8.69 1.14
N ASN A 1057 35.07 7.78 0.63
CA ASN A 1057 35.47 6.47 0.10
C ASN A 1057 34.87 6.34 -1.30
#